data_AF-A0A4Q4ZSG3-F1
#
_entry.id   AF-A0A4Q4ZSG3-F1
#
_cell.length_a   1.000
_cell.length_b   1.000
_cell.length_c   1.000
_cell.angle_alpha   90.00
_cell.angle_beta   90.00
_cell.angle_gamma   90.00
#
_symmetry.space_group_name_H-M   'P 1'
#
loop_
_entity.id
_entity.type
_entity.pdbx_description
1 polymer ?
#
loop_
_entity_poly.entity_id
_entity_poly.type
_entity_poly.pdbx_seq_one_letter_code
_entity_poly.pdbx_strand_id
1 'polypeptide(L)'
;MAGSARVKRLALSFSLLWLPSVATGQYGSEQIPLNGDVDYEEACPDYTKYAAYPHRPLSEGPLGLPFQRPHPKCRTFHSDAIEKVIEDVTSRMKDSDLARLFENAFPSTTDTTVKFHTTGTTEKKTSWRGSYDEGKWEGPHSFIITGDIIAEWLRDSTNQLSPYQSLAKKDRAIHNLILGAINTQSEYVIESPYCNAFQPPPISGLPITHNGQSDVVHPVYEPSSVFECKYELDSLAHFLTLANDFYDHTGSTEFLTPRWYLALETVLDVLQQQSQSTFDPETGRYRRNQYTFSRNTNTGTETLNLNGVGNPLNNGTGLIRSAFRPSDDATILGFFIPANAQMAVQLKRTAAILKTAHKDALAQVVQKWSKTITDGVWEHGVVHHKLFGNVFAYEVDGYGSSILMDDANYPSLLALPVMGFVGAGDETYQNTRRMLLSKSSNPYYLTGREFHGIGGPHIGLSNAWPMSLLIQAQTSDDDDEILECLQLVLNSSKLGLVHESVDVNMIHSYTRSWFAYSSTRKIFDDEHPALEQRTGAIVPAWQKFQPTNKLWSTATTTTATAATATMTPPPQCPEKQINLMRGWPAHSLLPAEALRAAAQKALSDPSVYQPGLEYGPDQGYQPLREALARWLSAFYSGTGVADTSSSSGGNGNGGKYSHAPDAGRIVITGGASQSLACLLQSFTDPALTRRVWMLAPCYFLACPIFADAGFAGRMRAVPEDAEGVDLGFLERELRAVDAEAEKDGERKGFKDPGPYRKIYRHVIYCVPSFANPSGKTMSLARREGLVRLAREFDALVICDDVYDQLQWPVTSPDATTLTIADELPARLTKALLPRLIDIDLSLGPSPHDPSPSSPAHAFGHVVSNGSFSKLSGPGVRTGWTESSAALARGASQTGSTRSGGAPSQLAATVLAELLSSGGLDAHVARTLRPAYRRRHALLLAAVCEHLVGPLGARVSEAVRTPSSSPSVSGEDLFVYGGYFLWISFPEDSGVPPARAVAERCLAEENLVVGAGPRFEVHGDEAAVRFERDLRLCFAWEDEAALVEGVERLARVIRRMMDEGAGAGAEVADPTPGDVGQMK
;
A
#
# COMPACT_ATOMS: atom_id res chain seq x y z
N MET A 1 40.64 -26.08 -38.32
CA MET A 1 41.60 -27.17 -38.05
C MET A 1 42.00 -27.09 -36.59
N ALA A 2 41.88 -28.23 -35.89
CA ALA A 2 42.52 -28.66 -34.64
C ALA A 2 42.57 -27.72 -33.41
N GLY A 3 42.00 -28.20 -32.30
CA GLY A 3 42.25 -27.66 -30.95
C GLY A 3 41.39 -28.29 -29.85
N SER A 4 41.40 -29.62 -29.73
CA SER A 4 40.74 -30.39 -28.68
C SER A 4 41.43 -30.21 -27.31
N ALA A 5 40.66 -29.98 -26.24
CA ALA A 5 41.13 -30.21 -24.87
C ALA A 5 39.99 -30.55 -23.88
N ARG A 6 39.95 -31.84 -23.53
CA ARG A 6 39.78 -32.43 -22.18
C ARG A 6 38.51 -32.14 -21.36
N VAL A 7 37.66 -33.17 -21.39
CA VAL A 7 36.70 -33.56 -20.36
C VAL A 7 37.42 -33.90 -19.03
N LYS A 8 36.98 -33.29 -17.93
CA LYS A 8 37.12 -33.83 -16.57
C LYS A 8 35.77 -33.79 -15.87
N ARG A 9 35.28 -34.97 -15.51
CA ARG A 9 34.18 -35.19 -14.55
C ARG A 9 34.65 -34.74 -13.16
N LEU A 10 33.85 -33.93 -12.47
CA LEU A 10 33.89 -33.85 -11.01
C LEU A 10 32.44 -33.83 -10.49
N ALA A 11 32.25 -34.52 -9.38
CA ALA A 11 31.00 -35.00 -8.83
C ALA A 11 30.00 -33.89 -8.41
N LEU A 12 28.72 -34.13 -8.68
CA LEU A 12 27.62 -33.40 -8.05
C LEU A 12 27.65 -33.66 -6.54
N SER A 13 27.96 -32.62 -5.77
CA SER A 13 27.65 -32.58 -4.35
C SER A 13 26.28 -31.95 -4.20
N PHE A 14 25.35 -32.70 -3.63
CA PHE A 14 24.07 -32.20 -3.13
C PHE A 14 24.34 -31.11 -2.10
N SER A 15 23.84 -29.90 -2.33
CA SER A 15 23.79 -28.84 -1.32
C SER A 15 22.32 -28.48 -1.11
N LEU A 16 21.89 -28.62 0.14
CA LEU A 16 20.54 -28.38 0.63
C LEU A 16 20.06 -26.96 0.28
N LEU A 17 18.88 -26.89 -0.32
CA LEU A 17 18.07 -25.68 -0.43
C LEU A 17 17.58 -25.28 0.97
N TRP A 18 18.09 -24.16 1.48
CA TRP A 18 17.49 -23.45 2.60
C TRP A 18 16.17 -22.82 2.15
N LEU A 19 15.07 -23.33 2.71
CA LEU A 19 13.74 -22.71 2.69
C LEU A 19 13.79 -21.44 3.57
N PRO A 20 13.33 -20.26 3.12
CA PRO A 20 12.98 -19.20 4.05
C PRO A 20 11.61 -19.56 4.66
N SER A 21 11.64 -19.95 5.93
CA SER A 21 10.46 -20.15 6.76
C SER A 21 9.70 -18.83 6.89
N VAL A 22 8.47 -18.78 6.39
CA VAL A 22 7.49 -17.75 6.80
C VAL A 22 7.02 -18.13 8.19
N ALA A 23 7.63 -17.54 9.22
CA ALA A 23 7.12 -17.64 10.58
C ALA A 23 5.85 -16.78 10.68
N THR A 24 4.70 -17.45 10.70
CA THR A 24 3.47 -16.91 11.28
C THR A 24 3.73 -16.60 12.75
N GLY A 25 3.73 -15.33 13.15
CA GLY A 25 3.68 -14.97 14.57
C GLY A 25 2.36 -15.45 15.15
N GLN A 26 2.40 -16.59 15.86
CA GLN A 26 1.31 -17.03 16.71
C GLN A 26 1.12 -16.00 17.83
N TYR A 27 -0.10 -15.52 18.02
CA TYR A 27 -0.50 -14.95 19.30
C TYR A 27 -0.32 -16.03 20.36
N GLY A 28 0.71 -15.90 21.20
CA GLY A 28 0.92 -16.74 22.38
C GLY A 28 2.16 -17.64 22.43
N SER A 29 3.19 -17.47 21.60
CA SER A 29 4.47 -18.18 21.88
C SER A 29 5.23 -17.47 23.00
N GLU A 30 5.38 -18.12 24.15
CA GLU A 30 6.36 -17.73 25.17
C GLU A 30 7.75 -17.56 24.51
N GLN A 31 8.45 -16.45 24.79
CA GLN A 31 9.83 -16.27 24.37
C GLN A 31 10.68 -17.41 24.94
N ILE A 32 11.15 -18.32 24.08
CA ILE A 32 12.01 -19.43 24.49
C ILE A 32 13.38 -18.85 24.85
N PRO A 33 13.90 -19.04 26.07
CA PRO A 33 15.24 -18.58 26.43
C PRO A 33 16.30 -19.27 25.56
N LEU A 34 17.18 -18.50 24.93
CA LEU A 34 18.33 -19.02 24.20
C LEU A 34 19.35 -19.58 25.21
N ASN A 35 19.32 -20.89 25.45
CA ASN A 35 20.35 -21.58 26.23
C ASN A 35 21.62 -21.79 25.41
N GLY A 36 22.76 -21.70 26.09
CA GLY A 36 24.10 -21.56 25.53
C GLY A 36 24.50 -22.62 24.52
N ASP A 37 24.56 -22.19 23.26
CA ASP A 37 25.50 -22.54 22.16
C ASP A 37 24.90 -22.07 20.81
N VAL A 38 24.28 -20.89 20.80
CA VAL A 38 23.68 -20.27 19.60
C VAL A 38 24.61 -19.18 19.10
N ASP A 39 24.91 -19.18 17.80
CA ASP A 39 25.58 -18.06 17.15
C ASP A 39 24.67 -16.82 17.22
N TYR A 40 25.03 -15.89 18.10
CA TYR A 40 24.18 -14.74 18.40
C TYR A 40 24.07 -13.77 17.22
N GLU A 41 25.04 -13.74 16.29
CA GLU A 41 25.00 -12.84 15.13
C GLU A 41 23.89 -13.24 14.14
N GLU A 42 23.66 -14.54 13.92
CA GLU A 42 22.54 -15.03 13.09
C GLU A 42 21.18 -14.94 13.78
N ALA A 43 21.14 -14.81 15.11
CA ALA A 43 19.93 -14.79 15.91
C ALA A 43 19.37 -13.38 16.18
N CYS A 44 20.10 -12.32 15.83
CA CYS A 44 19.65 -10.94 16.02
C CYS A 44 18.51 -10.57 15.05
N PRO A 45 17.34 -10.13 15.55
CA PRO A 45 16.20 -9.82 14.70
C PRO A 45 16.45 -8.58 13.85
N ASP A 46 15.85 -8.55 12.67
CA ASP A 46 15.70 -7.32 11.88
C ASP A 46 14.93 -6.28 12.72
N TYR A 47 15.60 -5.19 13.08
CA TYR A 47 15.05 -4.23 14.02
C TYR A 47 13.82 -3.48 13.48
N THR A 48 13.70 -3.35 12.15
CA THR A 48 12.50 -2.79 11.51
C THR A 48 11.27 -3.61 11.86
N LYS A 49 11.42 -4.94 11.84
CA LYS A 49 10.35 -5.87 12.23
C LYS A 49 10.19 -5.90 13.75
N TYR A 50 11.29 -5.89 14.50
CA TYR A 50 11.28 -5.89 15.96
C TYR A 50 10.47 -4.71 16.49
N ALA A 51 10.83 -3.48 16.13
CA ALA A 51 10.20 -2.24 16.61
C ALA A 51 8.70 -2.11 16.28
N ALA A 52 8.15 -2.95 15.39
CA ALA A 52 6.73 -2.98 15.06
C ALA A 52 5.86 -3.78 16.06
N TYR A 53 6.47 -4.47 17.04
CA TYR A 53 5.76 -5.29 18.01
C TYR A 53 6.05 -4.87 19.47
N PRO A 54 5.11 -5.09 20.40
CA PRO A 54 5.35 -4.87 21.82
C PRO A 54 6.12 -6.03 22.47
N HIS A 55 7.19 -5.73 23.22
CA HIS A 55 7.96 -6.73 23.97
C HIS A 55 7.90 -6.51 25.47
N ARG A 56 7.95 -7.62 26.22
CA ARG A 56 8.07 -7.62 27.68
C ARG A 56 9.55 -7.43 28.10
N PRO A 57 9.80 -6.92 29.32
CA PRO A 57 8.82 -6.46 30.31
C PRO A 57 8.15 -5.14 29.90
N LEU A 58 6.85 -5.01 30.15
CA LEU A 58 6.16 -3.73 30.04
C LEU A 58 6.56 -2.84 31.23
N SER A 59 6.51 -1.52 31.07
CA SER A 59 6.60 -0.60 32.22
C SER A 59 5.43 -0.79 33.18
N GLU A 60 5.63 -0.37 34.44
CA GLU A 60 4.62 -0.48 35.50
C GLU A 60 3.60 0.68 35.49
N GLY A 61 3.69 1.58 34.51
CA GLY A 61 2.84 2.75 34.40
C GLY A 61 1.50 2.44 33.73
N PRO A 62 0.55 3.39 33.74
CA PRO A 62 -0.79 3.19 33.20
C PRO A 62 -0.83 2.87 31.70
N LEU A 63 0.17 3.28 30.91
CA LEU A 63 0.27 2.96 29.48
C LEU A 63 0.89 1.59 29.22
N GLY A 64 1.68 1.06 30.17
CA GLY A 64 2.32 -0.25 30.03
C GLY A 64 3.20 -0.34 28.78
N LEU A 65 4.03 0.68 28.54
CA LEU A 65 4.90 0.76 27.37
C LEU A 65 5.85 -0.44 27.26
N PRO A 66 6.00 -1.03 26.07
CA PRO A 66 6.87 -2.18 25.87
C PRO A 66 8.36 -1.81 25.91
N PHE A 67 9.19 -2.82 26.17
CA PHE A 67 10.63 -2.72 26.00
C PHE A 67 10.98 -2.80 24.50
N GLN A 68 11.87 -1.94 24.04
CA GLN A 68 12.26 -1.88 22.62
C GLN A 68 13.76 -1.92 22.37
N ARG A 69 14.61 -2.03 23.39
CA ARG A 69 16.04 -2.20 23.15
C ARG A 69 16.34 -3.62 22.68
N PRO A 70 17.20 -3.82 21.66
CA PRO A 70 17.71 -5.13 21.32
C PRO A 70 18.40 -5.80 22.51
N HIS A 71 18.45 -7.13 22.48
CA HIS A 71 19.30 -7.89 23.39
C HIS A 71 20.74 -7.32 23.35
N PRO A 72 21.48 -7.22 24.47
CA PRO A 72 22.80 -6.57 24.50
C PRO A 72 23.79 -7.02 23.43
N LYS A 73 23.77 -8.32 23.07
CA LYS A 73 24.62 -8.89 21.99
C LYS A 73 24.24 -8.46 20.57
N CYS A 74 23.05 -7.90 20.38
CA CYS A 74 22.55 -7.42 19.09
C CYS A 74 22.66 -5.89 18.93
N ARG A 75 23.17 -5.19 19.96
CA ARG A 75 23.36 -3.74 19.91
C ARG A 75 24.54 -3.41 19.02
N THR A 76 24.37 -2.46 18.11
CA THR A 76 25.38 -2.16 17.08
C THR A 76 26.59 -1.38 17.60
N PHE A 77 26.46 -0.71 18.74
CA PHE A 77 27.52 0.02 19.42
C PHE A 77 27.25 0.01 20.93
N HIS A 78 28.29 -0.21 21.73
CA HIS A 78 28.19 -0.28 23.19
C HIS A 78 29.06 0.79 23.85
N SER A 79 28.51 1.44 24.89
CA SER A 79 29.23 2.35 25.78
C SER A 79 28.66 2.25 27.19
N ASP A 80 29.54 2.03 28.17
CA ASP A 80 29.16 2.02 29.58
C ASP A 80 28.70 3.41 30.05
N ALA A 81 29.17 4.49 29.42
CA ALA A 81 28.72 5.85 29.73
C ALA A 81 27.26 6.05 29.33
N ILE A 82 26.82 5.48 28.21
CA ILE A 82 25.41 5.53 27.78
C ILE A 82 24.53 4.73 28.74
N GLU A 83 24.92 3.51 29.11
CA GLU A 83 24.15 2.71 30.08
C GLU A 83 24.05 3.42 31.43
N LYS A 84 25.12 4.09 31.86
CA LYS A 84 25.10 4.87 33.10
C LYS A 84 24.14 6.06 33.03
N VAL A 85 24.10 6.80 31.93
CA VAL A 85 23.11 7.89 31.75
C VAL A 85 21.69 7.33 31.80
N ILE A 86 21.44 6.19 31.17
CA ILE A 86 20.13 5.53 31.21
C ILE A 86 19.77 5.19 32.66
N GLU A 87 20.65 4.56 33.42
CA GLU A 87 20.42 4.22 34.83
C GLU A 87 20.20 5.48 35.69
N ASP A 88 21.06 6.49 35.56
CA ASP A 88 21.02 7.72 36.34
C ASP A 88 19.73 8.51 36.06
N VAL A 89 19.30 8.65 34.80
CA VAL A 89 18.07 9.38 34.43
C VAL A 89 16.82 8.58 34.78
N THR A 90 16.73 7.31 34.41
CA THR A 90 15.53 6.50 34.66
C THR A 90 15.27 6.27 36.15
N SER A 91 16.32 6.12 36.97
CA SER A 91 16.17 5.98 38.43
C SER A 91 15.62 7.23 39.13
N ARG A 92 15.70 8.40 38.48
CA ARG A 92 15.16 9.68 38.98
C ARG A 92 13.74 9.96 38.48
N MET A 93 13.30 9.32 37.40
CA MET A 93 11.97 9.49 36.83
C MET A 93 10.90 8.73 37.64
N LYS A 94 9.86 9.45 38.09
CA LYS A 94 8.75 8.85 38.85
C LYS A 94 7.69 8.20 37.96
N ASP A 95 7.53 8.72 36.74
CA ASP A 95 6.66 8.11 35.74
C ASP A 95 7.43 6.99 35.04
N SER A 96 7.00 5.76 35.30
CA SER A 96 7.63 4.55 34.76
C SER A 96 7.41 4.38 33.25
N ASP A 97 6.35 4.93 32.68
CA ASP A 97 6.16 4.92 31.22
C ASP A 97 7.11 5.92 30.55
N LEU A 98 7.26 7.11 31.12
CA LEU A 98 8.25 8.08 30.63
C LEU A 98 9.69 7.55 30.77
N ALA A 99 10.01 6.91 31.89
CA ALA A 99 11.30 6.25 32.08
C ALA A 99 11.55 5.17 31.03
N ARG A 100 10.53 4.36 30.71
CA ARG A 100 10.63 3.33 29.65
C ARG A 100 10.81 3.94 28.26
N LEU A 101 10.08 5.01 27.94
CA LEU A 101 10.24 5.71 26.67
C LEU A 101 11.66 6.26 26.53
N PHE A 102 12.20 6.89 27.59
CA PHE A 102 13.59 7.36 27.59
C PHE A 102 14.59 6.21 27.41
N GLU A 103 14.43 5.14 28.18
CA GLU A 103 15.30 3.96 28.11
C GLU A 103 15.32 3.34 26.71
N ASN A 104 14.19 3.28 26.03
CA ASN A 104 14.11 2.76 24.67
C ASN A 104 14.68 3.75 23.63
N ALA A 105 14.40 5.03 23.77
CA ALA A 105 14.62 6.03 22.74
C ALA A 105 16.06 6.60 22.77
N PHE A 106 16.60 6.89 23.96
CA PHE A 106 17.93 7.50 24.12
C PHE A 106 19.06 6.67 23.51
N PRO A 107 19.17 5.34 23.71
CA PRO A 107 20.21 4.54 23.06
C PRO A 107 19.79 4.00 21.69
N SER A 108 18.62 4.36 21.15
CA SER A 108 18.10 3.76 19.91
C SER A 108 19.12 3.87 18.76
N THR A 109 19.79 5.02 18.64
CA THR A 109 20.87 5.23 17.66
C THR A 109 22.00 4.22 17.85
N THR A 110 22.59 4.13 19.04
CA THR A 110 23.75 3.25 19.29
C THR A 110 23.39 1.77 19.28
N ASP A 111 22.18 1.45 19.72
CA ASP A 111 21.69 0.09 19.75
C ASP A 111 21.41 -0.44 18.33
N THR A 112 21.03 0.41 17.36
CA THR A 112 20.41 -0.07 16.11
C THR A 112 20.92 0.55 14.80
N THR A 113 21.50 1.75 14.83
CA THR A 113 21.78 2.53 13.60
C THR A 113 23.26 2.74 13.30
N VAL A 114 24.17 2.42 14.22
CA VAL A 114 25.61 2.48 13.97
C VAL A 114 25.99 1.28 13.12
N LYS A 115 25.77 1.34 11.81
CA LYS A 115 25.87 0.17 10.93
C LYS A 115 27.31 -0.19 10.58
N PHE A 116 28.21 0.78 10.64
CA PHE A 116 29.65 0.57 10.54
C PHE A 116 30.38 1.58 11.42
N HIS A 117 31.42 1.11 12.12
CA HIS A 117 32.34 1.95 12.87
C HIS A 117 33.74 1.34 12.86
N THR A 118 34.75 2.17 12.62
CA THR A 118 36.18 1.80 12.76
C THR A 118 36.96 2.93 13.41
N THR A 119 38.04 2.59 14.10
CA THR A 119 39.02 3.53 14.67
C THR A 119 40.21 3.77 13.74
N GLY A 120 40.28 3.08 12.60
CA GLY A 120 41.40 3.16 11.65
C GLY A 120 42.63 2.31 12.02
N THR A 121 42.60 1.55 13.13
CA THR A 121 43.74 0.73 13.61
C THR A 121 43.69 -0.74 13.16
N THR A 122 42.65 -1.16 12.44
CA THR A 122 42.47 -2.55 12.00
C THR A 122 43.05 -2.76 10.59
N GLU A 123 44.03 -3.66 10.46
CA GLU A 123 44.84 -3.98 9.26
C GLU A 123 44.08 -4.55 8.03
N LYS A 124 42.85 -4.15 7.74
CA LYS A 124 42.24 -4.51 6.45
C LYS A 124 42.70 -3.52 5.38
N LYS A 125 43.87 -3.79 4.79
CA LYS A 125 44.27 -3.24 3.49
C LYS A 125 43.22 -3.69 2.46
N THR A 126 42.22 -2.87 2.20
CA THR A 126 41.30 -3.10 1.10
C THR A 126 42.02 -2.93 -0.22
N SER A 127 41.89 -3.91 -1.11
CA SER A 127 42.43 -3.93 -2.48
C SER A 127 41.69 -2.98 -3.44
N TRP A 128 41.18 -1.85 -2.94
CA TRP A 128 40.47 -0.86 -3.74
C TRP A 128 41.47 -0.09 -4.60
N ARG A 129 41.48 -0.38 -5.90
CA ARG A 129 42.18 0.37 -6.96
C ARG A 129 41.24 1.44 -7.52
N GLY A 130 41.01 2.50 -6.76
CA GLY A 130 40.40 3.76 -7.23
C GLY A 130 41.42 4.90 -7.15
N SER A 131 41.21 6.00 -7.88
CA SER A 131 42.09 7.18 -7.90
C SER A 131 42.55 7.56 -6.49
N TYR A 132 43.86 7.59 -6.26
CA TYR A 132 44.47 7.92 -4.96
C TYR A 132 44.23 9.40 -4.65
N ASP A 133 43.13 9.71 -3.96
CA ASP A 133 42.99 10.97 -3.23
C ASP A 133 43.58 10.75 -1.84
N GLU A 134 44.72 11.39 -1.57
CA GLU A 134 45.51 11.18 -0.35
C GLU A 134 44.69 11.52 0.90
N GLY A 135 44.64 10.62 1.89
CA GLY A 135 43.87 10.81 3.12
C GLY A 135 42.39 10.40 3.07
N LYS A 136 41.84 10.01 1.91
CA LYS A 136 40.45 9.55 1.81
C LYS A 136 40.25 8.22 2.56
N TRP A 137 39.24 8.17 3.43
CA TRP A 137 38.88 7.02 4.27
C TRP A 137 39.94 6.61 5.33
N GLU A 138 40.83 7.52 5.72
CA GLU A 138 41.84 7.28 6.76
C GLU A 138 41.37 7.68 8.17
N GLY A 139 41.78 6.90 9.18
CA GLY A 139 41.42 7.16 10.58
C GLY A 139 40.03 6.62 10.96
N PRO A 140 39.41 7.17 12.03
CA PRO A 140 38.08 6.76 12.44
C PRO A 140 37.02 7.12 11.40
N HIS A 141 36.08 6.20 11.16
CA HIS A 141 34.91 6.39 10.30
C HIS A 141 33.69 5.70 10.91
N SER A 142 32.51 6.32 10.77
CA SER A 142 31.25 5.84 11.33
C SER A 142 30.13 6.12 10.34
N PHE A 143 29.35 5.09 10.01
CA PHE A 143 28.21 5.18 9.11
C PHE A 143 26.92 4.96 9.92
N ILE A 144 26.08 5.99 9.97
CA ILE A 144 24.89 6.03 10.82
C ILE A 144 23.65 6.11 9.94
N ILE A 145 22.84 5.05 9.98
CA ILE A 145 21.63 4.98 9.16
C ILE A 145 20.44 5.67 9.86
N THR A 146 19.45 6.12 9.09
CA THR A 146 18.26 6.81 9.63
C THR A 146 17.34 5.88 10.44
N GLY A 147 17.41 4.57 10.14
CA GLY A 147 16.60 3.52 10.74
C GLY A 147 16.32 2.42 9.72
N ASP A 148 15.06 2.32 9.31
CA ASP A 148 14.53 1.34 8.34
C ASP A 148 15.12 1.42 6.91
N ILE A 149 15.97 2.43 6.63
CA ILE A 149 16.66 2.62 5.36
C ILE A 149 18.16 2.51 5.59
N ILE A 150 18.85 1.65 4.81
CA ILE A 150 20.32 1.51 4.85
C ILE A 150 20.96 2.61 3.99
N ALA A 151 20.83 3.85 4.45
CA ALA A 151 21.49 5.03 3.92
C ALA A 151 21.66 6.08 5.03
N GLU A 152 22.66 6.94 4.89
CA GLU A 152 22.96 8.00 5.85
C GLU A 152 22.55 9.37 5.30
N TRP A 153 21.65 10.04 6.02
CA TRP A 153 21.38 11.46 5.82
C TRP A 153 22.31 12.28 6.72
N LEU A 154 22.93 13.33 6.17
CA LEU A 154 23.81 14.22 6.95
C LEU A 154 23.05 14.87 8.12
N ARG A 155 21.79 15.22 7.90
CA ARG A 155 20.88 15.77 8.92
C ARG A 155 20.64 14.74 10.04
N ASP A 156 20.16 13.57 9.67
CA ASP A 156 19.72 12.54 10.62
C ASP A 156 20.90 12.03 11.44
N SER A 157 22.04 11.69 10.83
CA SER A 157 23.20 11.19 11.55
C SER A 157 23.77 12.20 12.53
N THR A 158 23.81 13.48 12.17
CA THR A 158 24.19 14.55 13.11
C THR A 158 23.24 14.63 14.30
N ASN A 159 21.94 14.67 14.05
CA ASN A 159 20.97 14.84 15.12
C ASN A 159 20.88 13.59 16.02
N GLN A 160 21.01 12.39 15.43
CA GLN A 160 21.06 11.11 16.14
C GLN A 160 22.26 11.00 17.07
N LEU A 161 23.37 11.69 16.78
CA LEU A 161 24.57 11.70 17.63
C LEU A 161 24.61 12.87 18.64
N SER A 162 23.72 13.85 18.48
CA SER A 162 23.73 15.07 19.30
C SER A 162 23.66 14.83 20.82
N PRO A 163 22.87 13.87 21.37
CA PRO A 163 22.80 13.67 22.82
C PRO A 163 24.07 13.06 23.42
N TYR A 164 24.94 12.46 22.60
CA TYR A 164 26.14 11.77 23.07
C TYR A 164 27.38 12.69 23.07
N GLN A 165 27.27 13.91 22.54
CA GLN A 165 28.38 14.87 22.44
C GLN A 165 29.00 15.18 23.80
N SER A 166 28.18 15.38 24.84
CA SER A 166 28.66 15.65 26.21
C SER A 166 29.44 14.48 26.83
N LEU A 167 29.18 13.26 26.36
CA LEU A 167 29.86 12.03 26.81
C LEU A 167 31.19 11.81 26.11
N ALA A 168 31.39 12.37 24.90
CA ALA A 168 32.61 12.20 24.11
C ALA A 168 33.89 12.67 24.83
N LYS A 169 33.80 13.61 25.77
CA LYS A 169 34.95 14.03 26.58
C LYS A 169 35.41 12.98 27.59
N LYS A 170 34.47 12.12 28.04
CA LYS A 170 34.68 11.15 29.13
C LYS A 170 34.82 9.72 28.60
N ASP A 171 34.25 9.41 27.44
CA ASP A 171 34.27 8.09 26.81
C ASP A 171 34.96 8.15 25.43
N ARG A 172 36.11 7.48 25.31
CA ARG A 172 36.91 7.45 24.08
C ARG A 172 36.22 6.69 22.95
N ALA A 173 35.34 5.72 23.23
CA ALA A 173 34.59 5.03 22.19
C ALA A 173 33.58 5.99 21.55
N ILE A 174 32.81 6.73 22.36
CA ILE A 174 31.88 7.75 21.86
C ILE A 174 32.66 8.87 21.13
N HIS A 175 33.79 9.30 21.68
CA HIS A 175 34.66 10.27 21.02
C HIS A 175 35.04 9.82 19.60
N ASN A 176 35.49 8.56 19.45
CA ASN A 176 35.89 8.02 18.15
C ASN A 176 34.68 7.78 17.23
N LEU A 177 33.51 7.43 17.78
CA LEU A 177 32.27 7.30 17.02
C LEU A 177 31.91 8.63 16.35
N ILE A 178 31.87 9.72 17.12
CA ILE A 178 31.50 11.05 16.62
C ILE A 178 32.58 11.62 15.70
N LEU A 179 33.86 11.49 16.07
CA LEU A 179 34.98 11.86 15.19
C LEU A 179 34.91 11.10 13.85
N GLY A 180 34.56 9.81 13.90
CA GLY A 180 34.38 8.99 12.70
C GLY A 180 33.18 9.42 11.85
N ALA A 181 32.09 9.88 12.47
CA ALA A 181 30.96 10.45 11.74
C ALA A 181 31.35 11.76 11.03
N ILE A 182 32.10 12.66 11.70
CA ILE A 182 32.62 13.89 11.08
C ILE A 182 33.50 13.58 9.87
N ASN A 183 34.41 12.60 9.99
CA ASN A 183 35.28 12.19 8.89
C ASN A 183 34.47 11.57 7.73
N THR A 184 33.45 10.78 8.04
CA THR A 184 32.58 10.15 7.02
C THR A 184 31.76 11.19 6.26
N GLN A 185 31.11 12.10 6.99
CA GLN A 185 30.38 13.22 6.37
C GLN A 185 31.31 14.14 5.56
N SER A 186 32.57 14.32 5.97
CA SER A 186 33.55 15.09 5.18
C SER A 186 33.73 14.49 3.78
N GLU A 187 33.85 13.17 3.67
CA GLU A 187 34.00 12.49 2.38
C GLU A 187 32.75 12.60 1.51
N TYR A 188 31.57 12.49 2.12
CA TYR A 188 30.30 12.68 1.43
C TYR A 188 30.12 14.10 0.87
N VAL A 189 30.45 15.12 1.67
CA VAL A 189 30.41 16.52 1.24
C VAL A 189 31.40 16.78 0.10
N ILE A 190 32.61 16.24 0.15
CA ILE A 190 33.59 16.41 -0.93
C ILE A 190 33.12 15.75 -2.22
N GLU A 191 32.50 14.57 -2.12
CA GLU A 191 32.12 13.78 -3.27
C GLU A 191 30.85 14.29 -3.96
N SER A 192 29.83 14.70 -3.20
CA SER A 192 28.55 15.16 -3.75
C SER A 192 27.83 16.14 -2.81
N PRO A 193 28.28 17.41 -2.76
CA PRO A 193 27.83 18.39 -1.75
C PRO A 193 26.39 18.87 -1.94
N TYR A 194 25.74 18.49 -3.03
CA TYR A 194 24.34 18.79 -3.31
C TYR A 194 23.38 17.68 -2.88
N CYS A 195 23.88 16.55 -2.40
CA CYS A 195 23.06 15.40 -2.06
C CYS A 195 22.83 15.32 -0.55
N ASN A 196 21.61 14.94 -0.15
CA ASN A 196 21.19 14.79 1.24
C ASN A 196 21.56 13.42 1.83
N ALA A 197 21.55 12.34 1.02
CA ALA A 197 21.66 10.97 1.49
C ALA A 197 22.71 10.12 0.76
N PHE A 198 23.45 9.32 1.52
CA PHE A 198 24.64 8.59 1.04
C PHE A 198 24.58 7.08 1.30
N GLN A 199 25.22 6.33 0.41
CA GLN A 199 25.42 4.89 0.52
C GLN A 199 26.47 4.55 1.57
N PRO A 200 26.54 3.30 2.06
CA PRO A 200 27.60 2.88 2.97
C PRO A 200 29.00 3.19 2.42
N PRO A 201 29.94 3.64 3.27
CA PRO A 201 31.28 3.98 2.79
C PRO A 201 31.96 2.71 2.25
N PRO A 202 32.74 2.77 1.15
CA PRO A 202 33.35 1.59 0.53
C PRO A 202 34.19 0.73 1.49
N ILE A 203 34.81 1.37 2.50
CA ILE A 203 35.59 0.70 3.55
C ILE A 203 34.75 -0.17 4.50
N SER A 204 33.43 0.01 4.53
CA SER A 204 32.52 -0.80 5.35
C SER A 204 32.31 -2.22 4.81
N GLY A 205 32.48 -2.41 3.50
CA GLY A 205 32.11 -3.66 2.83
C GLY A 205 30.60 -3.97 2.84
N LEU A 206 29.76 -3.03 3.29
CA LEU A 206 28.31 -3.17 3.27
C LEU A 206 27.76 -3.03 1.85
N PRO A 207 26.68 -3.75 1.50
CA PRO A 207 26.03 -3.60 0.21
C PRO A 207 25.30 -2.26 0.10
N ILE A 208 25.29 -1.68 -1.12
CA ILE A 208 24.51 -0.49 -1.44
C ILE A 208 23.00 -0.81 -1.55
N THR A 209 22.16 0.20 -1.36
CA THR A 209 20.70 0.09 -1.50
C THR A 209 20.20 0.94 -2.65
N HIS A 210 19.35 0.41 -3.52
CA HIS A 210 18.73 1.20 -4.59
C HIS A 210 17.49 1.94 -4.07
N ASN A 211 17.40 3.25 -4.30
CA ASN A 211 16.25 4.07 -3.89
C ASN A 211 14.99 3.85 -4.76
N GLY A 212 15.11 3.19 -5.91
CA GLY A 212 13.99 2.88 -6.82
C GLY A 212 13.41 4.09 -7.56
N GLN A 213 14.01 5.27 -7.43
CA GLN A 213 13.54 6.52 -8.03
C GLN A 213 14.27 6.82 -9.34
N SER A 214 13.61 7.54 -10.24
CA SER A 214 14.19 7.99 -11.53
C SER A 214 14.46 9.48 -11.48
N ASP A 215 15.66 9.83 -11.00
CA ASP A 215 16.09 11.22 -10.81
C ASP A 215 16.98 11.69 -11.96
N VAL A 216 16.76 12.93 -12.40
CA VAL A 216 17.62 13.65 -13.32
C VAL A 216 18.20 14.83 -12.57
N VAL A 217 19.48 14.73 -12.23
CA VAL A 217 20.19 15.68 -11.37
C VAL A 217 21.40 16.25 -12.09
N HIS A 218 21.64 17.53 -11.89
CA HIS A 218 22.88 18.19 -12.24
C HIS A 218 23.43 18.92 -11.01
N PRO A 219 24.73 18.81 -10.69
CA PRO A 219 25.71 17.91 -11.30
C PRO A 219 25.30 16.44 -11.18
N VAL A 220 25.78 15.60 -12.11
CA VAL A 220 25.53 14.15 -12.04
C VAL A 220 26.28 13.60 -10.84
N TYR A 221 25.61 12.76 -10.05
CA TYR A 221 26.19 12.07 -8.90
C TYR A 221 26.48 10.60 -9.21
N GLU A 222 27.32 9.97 -8.40
CA GLU A 222 27.65 8.54 -8.51
C GLU A 222 26.67 7.71 -7.66
N PRO A 223 25.76 6.90 -8.26
CA PRO A 223 24.74 6.17 -7.52
C PRO A 223 25.28 5.09 -6.58
N SER A 224 26.53 4.67 -6.75
CA SER A 224 27.20 3.76 -5.79
C SER A 224 27.66 4.46 -4.51
N SER A 225 27.70 5.78 -4.47
CA SER A 225 28.07 6.59 -3.30
C SER A 225 26.90 7.39 -2.73
N VAL A 226 25.93 7.77 -3.57
CA VAL A 226 24.77 8.59 -3.19
C VAL A 226 23.50 7.75 -3.23
N PHE A 227 22.70 7.84 -2.16
CA PHE A 227 21.39 7.21 -2.08
C PHE A 227 20.30 8.11 -2.67
N GLU A 228 20.30 9.40 -2.33
CA GLU A 228 19.38 10.41 -2.85
C GLU A 228 20.11 11.75 -2.96
N CYS A 229 19.79 12.52 -4.00
CA CYS A 229 20.46 13.78 -4.27
C CYS A 229 19.51 14.98 -4.29
N LYS A 230 18.72 15.15 -3.23
CA LYS A 230 17.93 16.37 -2.98
C LYS A 230 18.81 17.40 -2.27
N TYR A 231 18.95 18.59 -2.87
CA TYR A 231 19.77 19.65 -2.29
C TYR A 231 19.05 20.38 -1.17
N GLU A 232 19.57 20.19 0.03
CA GLU A 232 19.09 20.76 1.28
C GLU A 232 20.22 21.55 1.93
N LEU A 233 20.02 22.86 2.10
CA LEU A 233 21.02 23.71 2.74
C LEU A 233 21.32 23.25 4.18
N ASP A 234 20.31 22.71 4.87
CA ASP A 234 20.49 22.19 6.22
C ASP A 234 21.38 20.94 6.29
N SER A 235 21.48 20.12 5.23
CA SER A 235 22.39 18.98 5.21
C SER A 235 23.85 19.44 5.41
N LEU A 236 24.26 20.52 4.73
CA LEU A 236 25.58 21.13 4.91
C LEU A 236 25.71 21.87 6.24
N ALA A 237 24.63 22.46 6.76
CA ALA A 237 24.64 23.09 8.08
C ALA A 237 24.78 22.04 9.20
N HIS A 238 24.19 20.85 9.06
CA HIS A 238 24.32 19.75 10.00
C HIS A 238 25.73 19.15 9.98
N PHE A 239 26.40 19.09 8.83
CA PHE A 239 27.83 18.74 8.77
C PHE A 239 28.68 19.65 9.67
N LEU A 240 28.48 20.97 9.57
CA LEU A 240 29.18 21.92 10.44
C LEU A 240 28.73 21.82 11.90
N THR A 241 27.43 21.56 12.14
CA THR A 241 26.87 21.39 13.50
C THR A 241 27.57 20.25 14.23
N LEU A 242 27.73 19.09 13.59
CA LEU A 242 28.37 17.92 14.20
C LEU A 242 29.79 18.22 14.68
N ALA A 243 30.58 18.89 13.83
CA ALA A 243 31.96 19.29 14.14
C ALA A 243 32.03 20.38 15.20
N ASN A 244 31.17 21.40 15.12
CA ASN A 244 31.10 22.48 16.10
C ASN A 244 30.70 21.97 17.48
N ASP A 245 29.67 21.12 17.57
CA ASP A 245 29.22 20.51 18.82
C ASP A 245 30.30 19.62 19.43
N PHE A 246 30.99 18.84 18.58
CA PHE A 246 32.10 18.00 19.04
C PHE A 246 33.23 18.84 19.63
N TYR A 247 33.63 19.94 18.98
CA TYR A 247 34.62 20.87 19.53
C TYR A 247 34.15 21.51 20.84
N ASP A 248 32.91 22.00 20.90
CA ASP A 248 32.42 22.71 22.08
C ASP A 248 32.38 21.80 23.33
N HIS A 249 32.05 20.52 23.17
CA HIS A 249 31.98 19.57 24.30
C HIS A 249 33.34 18.95 24.66
N THR A 250 34.24 18.76 23.70
CA THR A 250 35.51 18.03 23.92
C THR A 250 36.74 18.93 23.97
N GLY A 251 36.70 20.09 23.31
CA GLY A 251 37.85 20.93 22.98
C GLY A 251 38.78 20.32 21.92
N SER A 252 38.43 19.17 21.33
CA SER A 252 39.28 18.44 20.40
C SER A 252 39.27 19.07 19.02
N THR A 253 40.46 19.27 18.45
CA THR A 253 40.67 19.70 17.06
C THR A 253 41.07 18.53 16.15
N GLU A 254 40.94 17.28 16.59
CA GLU A 254 41.33 16.09 15.82
C GLU A 254 40.63 16.00 14.46
N PHE A 255 39.40 16.53 14.34
CA PHE A 255 38.64 16.53 13.09
C PHE A 255 39.13 17.56 12.07
N LEU A 256 39.99 18.52 12.45
CA LEU A 256 40.55 19.54 11.54
C LEU A 256 41.64 18.96 10.64
N THR A 257 41.28 17.93 9.88
CA THR A 257 42.12 17.22 8.92
C THR A 257 42.16 17.96 7.58
N PRO A 258 43.15 17.70 6.70
CA PRO A 258 43.15 18.22 5.33
C PRO A 258 41.85 17.92 4.57
N ARG A 259 41.26 16.73 4.78
CA ARG A 259 39.97 16.34 4.22
C ARG A 259 38.84 17.22 4.72
N TRP A 260 38.76 17.47 6.03
CA TRP A 260 37.73 18.35 6.59
C TRP A 260 37.84 19.79 6.07
N TYR A 261 39.06 20.33 5.90
CA TYR A 261 39.25 21.64 5.28
C TYR A 261 38.77 21.66 3.83
N LEU A 262 39.02 20.60 3.05
CA LEU A 262 38.50 20.48 1.68
C LEU A 262 36.96 20.40 1.66
N ALA A 263 36.36 19.67 2.61
CA ALA A 263 34.91 19.64 2.76
C ALA A 263 34.35 21.04 3.08
N LEU A 264 34.99 21.79 3.97
CA LEU A 264 34.61 23.17 4.28
C LEU A 264 34.73 24.09 3.05
N GLU A 265 35.83 23.99 2.28
CA GLU A 265 35.98 24.72 1.01
C GLU A 265 34.85 24.38 0.03
N THR A 266 34.50 23.10 -0.08
CA THR A 266 33.40 22.63 -0.92
C THR A 266 32.05 23.22 -0.48
N VAL A 267 31.79 23.30 0.84
CA VAL A 267 30.61 23.98 1.37
C VAL A 267 30.59 25.44 0.95
N LEU A 268 31.69 26.18 1.12
CA LEU A 268 31.78 27.59 0.74
C LEU A 268 31.55 27.81 -0.76
N ASP A 269 32.02 26.90 -1.61
CA ASP A 269 31.74 26.92 -3.05
C ASP A 269 30.25 26.72 -3.35
N VAL A 270 29.58 25.79 -2.66
CA VAL A 270 28.12 25.61 -2.80
C VAL A 270 27.37 26.85 -2.33
N LEU A 271 27.74 27.45 -1.20
CA LEU A 271 27.13 28.71 -0.73
C LEU A 271 27.28 29.81 -1.79
N GLN A 272 28.48 29.93 -2.38
CA GLN A 272 28.72 30.91 -3.44
C GLN A 272 27.86 30.63 -4.68
N GLN A 273 27.71 29.38 -5.10
CA GLN A 273 26.90 28.99 -6.26
C GLN A 273 25.41 29.20 -6.02
N GLN A 274 24.91 28.84 -4.84
CA GLN A 274 23.49 28.89 -4.47
C GLN A 274 23.04 30.24 -3.92
N SER A 275 23.96 31.18 -3.69
CA SER A 275 23.67 32.60 -3.45
C SER A 275 23.34 33.40 -4.73
N GLN A 276 23.59 32.82 -5.91
CA GLN A 276 23.37 33.53 -7.18
C GLN A 276 21.87 33.66 -7.50
N SER A 277 21.49 34.84 -8.00
CA SER A 277 20.15 35.10 -8.49
C SER A 277 19.84 34.34 -9.78
N THR A 278 18.55 34.09 -10.01
CA THR A 278 18.06 33.43 -11.24
C THR A 278 18.34 34.26 -12.50
N PHE A 279 18.32 35.59 -12.36
CA PHE A 279 18.66 36.51 -13.44
C PHE A 279 19.88 37.34 -13.08
N ASP A 280 20.74 37.56 -14.05
CA ASP A 280 21.88 38.46 -13.94
C ASP A 280 21.41 39.90 -13.69
N PRO A 281 21.83 40.56 -12.59
CA PRO A 281 21.32 41.89 -12.24
C PRO A 281 21.72 42.99 -13.21
N GLU A 282 22.82 42.83 -13.96
CA GLU A 282 23.29 43.84 -14.91
C GLU A 282 22.66 43.67 -16.30
N THR A 283 22.51 42.43 -16.75
CA THR A 283 22.09 42.10 -18.12
C THR A 283 20.66 41.57 -18.23
N GLY A 284 20.04 41.18 -17.11
CA GLY A 284 18.70 40.56 -17.06
C GLY A 284 18.64 39.13 -17.64
N ARG A 285 19.78 38.55 -18.06
CA ARG A 285 19.80 37.21 -18.66
C ARG A 285 19.62 36.12 -17.61
N TYR A 286 18.93 35.06 -17.97
CA TYR A 286 18.83 33.86 -17.13
C TYR A 286 20.23 33.29 -16.85
N ARG A 287 20.55 33.13 -15.57
CA ARG A 287 21.76 32.45 -15.09
C ARG A 287 21.39 31.01 -14.76
N ARG A 288 22.04 30.06 -15.42
CA ARG A 288 21.81 28.64 -15.18
C ARG A 288 22.22 28.30 -13.75
N ASN A 289 21.28 27.80 -12.94
CA ASN A 289 21.60 27.30 -11.62
C ASN A 289 22.56 26.08 -11.73
N GLN A 290 23.55 26.02 -10.85
CA GLN A 290 24.51 24.90 -10.83
C GLN A 290 23.82 23.60 -10.42
N TYR A 291 22.85 23.66 -9.51
CA TYR A 291 22.04 22.52 -9.14
C TYR A 291 20.70 22.53 -9.86
N THR A 292 20.32 21.39 -10.44
CA THR A 292 18.96 21.14 -10.92
C THR A 292 18.53 19.72 -10.58
N PHE A 293 17.26 19.52 -10.25
CA PHE A 293 16.70 18.22 -9.90
C PHE A 293 15.30 18.05 -10.47
N SER A 294 15.07 16.94 -11.17
CA SER A 294 13.73 16.51 -11.54
C SER A 294 13.54 15.02 -11.29
N ARG A 295 12.33 14.63 -10.90
CA ARG A 295 11.94 13.26 -10.59
C ARG A 295 10.63 12.98 -11.29
N ASN A 296 10.48 11.80 -11.86
CA ASN A 296 9.20 11.40 -12.44
C ASN A 296 8.23 10.99 -11.30
N THR A 297 7.38 11.92 -10.88
CA THR A 297 6.48 11.77 -9.74
C THR A 297 5.16 12.50 -9.97
N ASN A 298 4.10 12.07 -9.29
CA ASN A 298 2.81 12.77 -9.22
C ASN A 298 2.64 13.59 -7.92
N THR A 299 3.64 13.57 -7.04
CA THR A 299 3.69 14.38 -5.82
C THR A 299 4.44 15.67 -6.09
N GLY A 300 3.76 16.81 -5.98
CA GLY A 300 4.34 18.12 -6.33
C GLY A 300 5.55 18.54 -5.49
N THR A 301 5.69 18.01 -4.27
CA THR A 301 6.85 18.27 -3.39
C THR A 301 8.06 17.39 -3.69
N GLU A 302 7.91 16.34 -4.50
CA GLU A 302 8.98 15.40 -4.82
C GLU A 302 9.80 15.84 -6.06
N THR A 303 9.56 17.05 -6.60
CA THR A 303 10.30 17.56 -7.75
C THR A 303 10.32 19.10 -7.79
N LEU A 304 11.23 19.68 -8.57
CA LEU A 304 11.34 21.14 -8.71
C LEU A 304 10.68 21.65 -10.00
N ASN A 305 10.02 22.81 -9.89
CA ASN A 305 9.46 23.52 -11.03
C ASN A 305 10.52 23.92 -12.07
N LEU A 306 10.04 24.34 -13.25
CA LEU A 306 10.88 24.90 -14.32
C LEU A 306 11.99 23.93 -14.80
N ASN A 307 11.63 22.67 -15.06
CA ASN A 307 12.55 21.61 -15.47
C ASN A 307 13.71 21.43 -14.49
N GLY A 308 13.39 21.41 -13.20
CA GLY A 308 14.33 21.10 -12.15
C GLY A 308 15.11 22.29 -11.58
N VAL A 309 14.83 23.52 -11.99
CA VAL A 309 15.55 24.71 -11.52
C VAL A 309 14.98 25.22 -10.18
N GLY A 310 13.68 25.04 -9.95
CA GLY A 310 12.94 25.68 -8.87
C GLY A 310 12.51 27.11 -9.23
N ASN A 311 11.70 27.73 -8.37
CA ASN A 311 11.16 29.06 -8.63
C ASN A 311 12.26 30.16 -8.66
N PRO A 312 12.04 31.28 -9.39
CA PRO A 312 13.04 32.33 -9.53
C PRO A 312 13.37 33.03 -8.20
N LEU A 313 14.66 33.34 -8.00
CA LEU A 313 15.17 34.05 -6.84
C LEU A 313 15.82 35.38 -7.25
N ASN A 314 15.57 36.43 -6.46
CA ASN A 314 16.13 37.75 -6.70
C ASN A 314 17.60 37.85 -6.27
N ASN A 315 18.27 38.93 -6.70
CA ASN A 315 19.64 39.24 -6.32
C ASN A 315 19.72 40.09 -5.05
N GLY A 316 20.93 40.21 -4.50
CA GLY A 316 21.23 41.16 -3.43
C GLY A 316 20.71 40.78 -2.04
N THR A 317 20.16 39.58 -1.86
CA THR A 317 19.53 39.17 -0.59
C THR A 317 20.53 38.71 0.47
N GLY A 318 21.71 38.21 0.06
CA GLY A 318 22.65 37.53 0.94
C GLY A 318 22.19 36.14 1.43
N LEU A 319 20.99 35.71 1.03
CA LEU A 319 20.43 34.40 1.34
C LEU A 319 20.91 33.33 0.34
N ILE A 320 20.88 32.09 0.78
CA ILE A 320 21.31 30.91 0.03
C ILE A 320 20.08 30.08 -0.34
N ARG A 321 19.98 29.69 -1.60
CA ARG A 321 18.92 28.78 -2.07
C ARG A 321 18.97 27.47 -1.28
N SER A 322 17.81 26.94 -0.92
CA SER A 322 17.62 25.51 -0.59
C SER A 322 16.62 24.97 -1.60
N ALA A 323 16.94 23.87 -2.29
CA ALA A 323 15.99 23.31 -3.25
C ALA A 323 14.87 22.56 -2.52
N PHE A 324 15.25 21.78 -1.51
CA PHE A 324 14.37 21.02 -0.63
C PHE A 324 14.49 21.49 0.82
N ARG A 325 13.51 21.08 1.62
CA ARG A 325 13.38 21.30 3.08
C ARG A 325 13.95 20.10 3.84
N PRO A 326 14.12 20.18 5.16
CA PRO A 326 14.50 19.03 5.99
C PRO A 326 13.42 17.93 6.07
N SER A 327 12.25 18.13 5.47
CA SER A 327 11.23 17.08 5.22
C SER A 327 11.46 16.32 3.91
N ASP A 328 12.57 16.60 3.21
CA ASP A 328 12.86 16.15 1.84
C ASP A 328 11.84 16.66 0.78
N ASP A 329 10.94 17.59 1.14
CA ASP A 329 9.99 18.25 0.22
C ASP A 329 10.59 19.49 -0.44
N ALA A 330 10.24 19.73 -1.71
CA ALA A 330 10.65 20.91 -2.45
C ALA A 330 10.18 22.20 -1.77
N THR A 331 11.06 23.19 -1.71
CA THR A 331 10.69 24.55 -1.29
C THR A 331 9.75 25.20 -2.31
N ILE A 332 8.89 26.11 -1.84
CA ILE A 332 8.02 26.90 -2.71
C ILE A 332 8.78 28.13 -3.21
N LEU A 333 9.36 28.95 -2.33
CA LEU A 333 10.03 30.19 -2.74
C LEU A 333 11.55 30.10 -2.85
N GLY A 334 12.22 29.07 -2.34
CA GLY A 334 13.64 28.80 -2.61
C GLY A 334 14.64 29.41 -1.62
N PHE A 335 14.39 30.58 -1.03
CA PHE A 335 15.15 31.02 0.14
C PHE A 335 14.47 30.56 1.42
N PHE A 336 14.91 29.39 1.91
CA PHE A 336 14.38 28.76 3.11
C PHE A 336 15.03 29.35 4.38
N ILE A 337 14.25 30.08 5.17
CA ILE A 337 14.77 30.92 6.27
C ILE A 337 15.38 30.09 7.42
N PRO A 338 14.74 29.03 7.94
CA PRO A 338 15.34 28.17 8.97
C PRO A 338 16.74 27.63 8.62
N ALA A 339 16.95 27.09 7.41
CA ALA A 339 18.27 26.59 7.02
C ALA A 339 19.30 27.70 6.83
N ASN A 340 18.90 28.88 6.33
CA ASN A 340 19.78 30.04 6.27
C ASN A 340 20.21 30.51 7.68
N ALA A 341 19.26 30.54 8.63
CA ALA A 341 19.55 30.84 10.03
C ALA A 341 20.51 29.82 10.65
N GLN A 342 20.26 28.51 10.44
CA GLN A 342 21.14 27.45 10.91
C GLN A 342 22.56 27.61 10.32
N MET A 343 22.68 27.75 9.01
CA MET A 343 23.96 27.92 8.32
C MET A 343 24.72 29.14 8.84
N ALA A 344 24.04 30.28 9.04
CA ALA A 344 24.65 31.49 9.59
C ALA A 344 25.25 31.26 10.98
N VAL A 345 24.54 30.55 11.87
CA VAL A 345 25.04 30.21 13.21
C VAL A 345 26.22 29.26 13.13
N GLN A 346 26.12 28.19 12.32
CA GLN A 346 27.19 27.20 12.26
C GLN A 346 28.47 27.76 11.64
N LEU A 347 28.38 28.61 10.61
CA LEU A 347 29.53 29.33 10.10
C LEU A 347 30.17 30.26 11.16
N LYS A 348 29.36 30.93 11.99
CA LYS A 348 29.88 31.77 13.09
C LYS A 348 30.71 30.95 14.07
N ARG A 349 30.18 29.79 14.49
CA ARG A 349 30.86 28.87 15.41
C ARG A 349 32.13 28.30 14.76
N THR A 350 32.04 27.84 13.52
CA THR A 350 33.20 27.34 12.77
C THR A 350 34.29 28.39 12.61
N ALA A 351 33.95 29.66 12.33
CA ALA A 351 34.91 30.75 12.25
C ALA A 351 35.66 30.97 13.59
N ALA A 352 34.98 30.82 14.73
CA ALA A 352 35.61 30.92 16.04
C ALA A 352 36.60 29.76 16.27
N ILE A 353 36.24 28.53 15.89
CA ILE A 353 37.13 27.36 15.97
C ILE A 353 38.37 27.56 15.10
N LEU A 354 38.19 27.99 13.85
CA LEU A 354 39.27 28.24 12.91
C LEU A 354 40.25 29.31 13.42
N LYS A 355 39.74 30.35 14.08
CA LYS A 355 40.56 31.37 14.72
C LYS A 355 41.41 30.78 15.85
N THR A 356 40.81 29.93 16.69
CA THR A 356 41.55 29.22 17.74
C THR A 356 42.58 28.24 17.16
N ALA A 357 42.30 27.64 16.00
CA ALA A 357 43.23 26.79 15.25
C ALA A 357 44.25 27.56 14.40
N HIS A 358 44.36 28.89 14.57
CA HIS A 358 45.30 29.77 13.86
C HIS A 358 45.14 29.77 12.33
N LYS A 359 43.90 29.61 11.83
CA LYS A 359 43.51 29.73 10.42
C LYS A 359 42.81 31.06 10.13
N ASP A 360 43.43 32.16 10.53
CA ASP A 360 42.80 33.50 10.56
C ASP A 360 42.18 33.94 9.22
N ALA A 361 42.87 33.70 8.10
CA ALA A 361 42.36 34.08 6.78
C ALA A 361 41.07 33.35 6.42
N LEU A 362 41.02 32.03 6.65
CA LEU A 362 39.83 31.22 6.41
C LEU A 362 38.71 31.59 7.41
N ALA A 363 39.06 31.82 8.68
CA ALA A 363 38.12 32.28 9.69
C ALA A 363 37.42 33.59 9.28
N GLN A 364 38.15 34.54 8.70
CA GLN A 364 37.57 35.80 8.18
C GLN A 364 36.60 35.57 7.02
N VAL A 365 36.92 34.65 6.09
CA VAL A 365 36.03 34.28 4.97
C VAL A 365 34.74 33.66 5.49
N VAL A 366 34.85 32.67 6.39
CA VAL A 366 33.70 31.99 7.00
C VAL A 366 32.85 32.96 7.83
N GLN A 367 33.48 33.84 8.61
CA GLN A 367 32.79 34.87 9.40
C GLN A 367 32.04 35.88 8.52
N LYS A 368 32.60 36.22 7.35
CA LYS A 368 31.93 37.10 6.39
C LYS A 368 30.66 36.45 5.85
N TRP A 369 30.70 35.17 5.47
CA TRP A 369 29.51 34.43 5.04
C TRP A 369 28.44 34.38 6.14
N SER A 370 28.84 34.04 7.36
CA SER A 370 27.94 34.06 8.52
C SER A 370 27.22 35.40 8.67
N LYS A 371 27.97 36.52 8.56
CA LYS A 371 27.39 37.86 8.66
C LYS A 371 26.44 38.15 7.51
N THR A 372 26.84 37.88 6.26
CA THR A 372 26.00 38.12 5.07
C THR A 372 24.66 37.40 5.17
N ILE A 373 24.66 36.13 5.56
CA ILE A 373 23.43 35.34 5.68
C ILE A 373 22.59 35.83 6.87
N THR A 374 23.22 36.17 8.00
CA THR A 374 22.52 36.76 9.17
C THR A 374 21.79 38.05 8.78
N ASP A 375 22.49 38.98 8.14
CA ASP A 375 21.91 40.24 7.67
C ASP A 375 20.76 39.97 6.69
N GLY A 376 20.94 39.02 5.77
CA GLY A 376 19.91 38.62 4.80
C GLY A 376 18.66 38.02 5.43
N VAL A 377 18.79 37.19 6.48
CA VAL A 377 17.64 36.65 7.23
C VAL A 377 16.87 37.77 7.92
N TRP A 378 17.55 38.74 8.53
CA TRP A 378 16.87 39.86 9.17
C TRP A 378 16.19 40.81 8.18
N GLU A 379 16.87 41.14 7.08
CA GLU A 379 16.36 42.09 6.09
C GLU A 379 15.22 41.51 5.24
N HIS A 380 15.34 40.25 4.82
CA HIS A 380 14.40 39.63 3.87
C HIS A 380 13.53 38.54 4.48
N GLY A 381 13.96 37.91 5.56
CA GLY A 381 13.21 36.84 6.23
C GLY A 381 12.19 37.36 7.25
N VAL A 382 12.32 38.60 7.74
CA VAL A 382 11.34 39.21 8.65
C VAL A 382 10.29 39.98 7.86
N VAL A 383 9.01 39.68 8.10
CA VAL A 383 7.87 40.34 7.44
C VAL A 383 6.82 40.75 8.45
N HIS A 384 6.00 41.75 8.10
CA HIS A 384 4.94 42.23 8.97
C HIS A 384 3.64 41.43 8.79
N HIS A 385 3.30 40.59 9.77
CA HIS A 385 2.02 39.88 9.83
C HIS A 385 0.94 40.75 10.48
N LYS A 386 -0.24 40.82 9.83
CA LYS A 386 -1.37 41.68 10.25
C LYS A 386 -1.80 41.53 11.71
N LEU A 387 -1.74 40.31 12.26
CA LEU A 387 -2.19 40.01 13.63
C LEU A 387 -1.05 39.91 14.65
N PHE A 388 0.17 39.57 14.22
CA PHE A 388 1.25 39.19 15.12
C PHE A 388 2.40 40.20 15.12
N GLY A 389 2.37 41.21 14.26
CA GLY A 389 3.48 42.15 14.09
C GLY A 389 4.60 41.53 13.26
N ASN A 390 5.84 41.87 13.55
CA ASN A 390 6.98 41.33 12.81
C ASN A 390 7.18 39.85 13.15
N VAL A 391 7.24 39.01 12.13
CA VAL A 391 7.45 37.56 12.22
C VAL A 391 8.50 37.12 11.21
N PHE A 392 9.14 35.98 11.45
CA PHE A 392 9.95 35.32 10.42
C PHE A 392 9.03 34.60 9.42
N ALA A 393 9.24 34.82 8.14
CA ALA A 393 8.68 34.02 7.07
C ALA A 393 9.40 32.67 6.99
N TYR A 394 8.70 31.64 6.56
CA TYR A 394 9.27 30.29 6.38
C TYR A 394 10.15 30.24 5.14
N GLU A 395 9.67 30.82 4.04
CA GLU A 395 10.38 30.94 2.78
C GLU A 395 10.11 32.30 2.14
N VAL A 396 11.10 32.81 1.41
CA VAL A 396 11.03 34.06 0.64
C VAL A 396 11.69 33.90 -0.73
N ASP A 397 11.43 34.82 -1.66
CA ASP A 397 12.02 34.82 -3.01
C ASP A 397 12.97 36.02 -3.28
N GLY A 398 12.97 37.01 -2.38
CA GLY A 398 13.69 38.27 -2.55
C GLY A 398 13.01 39.29 -3.48
N TYR A 399 11.88 38.95 -4.11
CA TYR A 399 11.03 39.88 -4.87
C TYR A 399 9.94 40.52 -4.00
N GLY A 400 9.71 39.97 -2.82
CA GLY A 400 8.72 40.46 -1.85
C GLY A 400 7.65 39.43 -1.50
N SER A 401 7.69 38.23 -2.10
CA SER A 401 6.81 37.13 -1.71
C SER A 401 7.35 36.46 -0.46
N SER A 402 6.44 36.03 0.41
CA SER A 402 6.75 35.29 1.63
C SER A 402 5.71 34.22 1.90
N ILE A 403 6.16 33.08 2.43
CA ILE A 403 5.29 32.00 2.94
C ILE A 403 5.27 32.06 4.46
N LEU A 404 4.08 32.10 5.05
CA LEU A 404 3.85 32.13 6.49
C LEU A 404 3.28 30.79 6.94
N MET A 405 4.15 29.92 7.44
CA MET A 405 3.86 28.58 7.94
C MET A 405 5.02 28.10 8.82
N ASP A 406 4.97 26.88 9.32
CA ASP A 406 6.16 26.11 9.69
C ASP A 406 5.96 24.65 9.31
N ASP A 407 7.05 23.91 9.26
CA ASP A 407 7.09 22.46 9.11
C ASP A 407 7.68 21.84 10.38
N ALA A 408 7.36 20.58 10.66
CA ALA A 408 7.84 19.91 11.86
C ALA A 408 9.33 19.56 11.84
N ASN A 409 9.91 19.34 10.66
CA ASN A 409 11.28 18.90 10.52
C ASN A 409 12.26 20.02 10.91
N TYR A 410 13.36 19.66 11.58
CA TYR A 410 14.38 20.63 11.96
C TYR A 410 15.52 20.70 10.93
N PRO A 411 15.97 21.92 10.57
CA PRO A 411 15.65 23.22 11.15
C PRO A 411 14.25 23.76 10.79
N SER A 412 13.56 24.31 11.78
CA SER A 412 12.24 24.96 11.63
C SER A 412 12.26 26.37 12.22
N LEU A 413 11.23 27.18 11.95
CA LEU A 413 11.12 28.51 12.57
C LEU A 413 10.91 28.40 14.08
N LEU A 414 10.15 27.41 14.54
CA LEU A 414 9.95 27.16 15.96
C LEU A 414 11.28 26.90 16.68
N ALA A 415 12.27 26.31 15.98
CA ALA A 415 13.57 25.94 16.53
C ALA A 415 14.65 27.03 16.49
N LEU A 416 14.37 28.25 16.02
CA LEU A 416 15.37 29.33 15.92
C LEU A 416 16.17 29.57 17.22
N PRO A 417 15.57 29.50 18.44
CA PRO A 417 16.33 29.64 19.67
C PRO A 417 17.23 28.45 20.00
N VAL A 418 16.74 27.22 19.75
CA VAL A 418 17.53 26.00 19.96
C VAL A 418 18.74 25.96 19.01
N MET A 419 18.59 26.50 17.80
CA MET A 419 19.70 26.67 16.86
C MET A 419 20.69 27.76 17.29
N GLY A 420 20.34 28.63 18.24
CA GLY A 420 21.16 29.76 18.68
C GLY A 420 21.15 30.97 17.74
N PHE A 421 20.13 31.09 16.87
CA PHE A 421 20.02 32.24 15.95
C PHE A 421 19.50 33.50 16.68
N VAL A 422 18.49 33.32 17.53
CA VAL A 422 17.89 34.35 18.40
C VAL A 422 17.67 33.81 19.81
N GLY A 423 17.48 34.68 20.79
CA GLY A 423 17.05 34.24 22.12
C GLY A 423 15.58 33.84 22.13
N ALA A 424 15.17 32.95 23.05
CA ALA A 424 13.77 32.56 23.21
C ALA A 424 12.86 33.76 23.54
N GLY A 425 13.38 34.81 24.18
CA GLY A 425 12.64 36.04 24.47
C GLY A 425 12.65 37.10 23.36
N ASP A 426 13.23 36.82 22.19
CA ASP A 426 13.22 37.78 21.07
C ASP A 426 11.78 38.08 20.62
N GLU A 427 11.45 39.36 20.43
CA GLU A 427 10.09 39.79 20.12
C GLU A 427 9.59 39.22 18.79
N THR A 428 10.43 39.23 17.76
CA THR A 428 10.09 38.71 16.43
C THR A 428 9.89 37.20 16.49
N TYR A 429 10.75 36.49 17.21
CA TYR A 429 10.57 35.07 17.46
C TYR A 429 9.28 34.77 18.24
N GLN A 430 8.99 35.49 19.32
CA GLN A 430 7.78 35.28 20.12
C GLN A 430 6.50 35.54 19.30
N ASN A 431 6.50 36.57 18.46
CA ASN A 431 5.44 36.82 17.49
C ASN A 431 5.29 35.65 16.51
N THR A 432 6.42 35.14 16.01
CA THR A 432 6.47 33.99 15.10
C THR A 432 5.93 32.75 15.81
N ARG A 433 6.42 32.39 16.99
CA ARG A 433 5.95 31.25 17.80
C ARG A 433 4.43 31.26 17.97
N ARG A 434 3.84 32.39 18.34
CA ARG A 434 2.36 32.52 18.47
C ARG A 434 1.64 32.34 17.13
N MET A 435 2.23 32.81 16.03
CA MET A 435 1.70 32.57 14.68
C MET A 435 1.74 31.08 14.30
N LEU A 436 2.82 30.38 14.65
CA LEU A 436 3.05 28.99 14.28
C LEU A 436 2.20 27.99 15.07
N LEU A 437 1.96 28.27 16.35
CA LEU A 437 1.17 27.45 17.27
C LEU A 437 -0.33 27.80 17.24
N SER A 438 -0.81 28.33 16.12
CA SER A 438 -2.19 28.72 15.93
C SER A 438 -2.74 28.21 14.60
N LYS A 439 -3.86 27.48 14.69
CA LYS A 439 -4.59 26.94 13.54
C LYS A 439 -5.08 28.01 12.57
N SER A 440 -5.29 29.25 13.04
CA SER A 440 -5.76 30.34 12.17
C SER A 440 -4.66 30.94 11.29
N SER A 441 -3.39 30.64 11.57
CA SER A 441 -2.24 31.29 10.91
C SER A 441 -1.17 30.34 10.39
N ASN A 442 -1.05 29.13 10.93
CA ASN A 442 -0.21 28.09 10.36
C ASN A 442 -1.08 27.00 9.72
N PRO A 443 -1.04 26.83 8.39
CA PRO A 443 -1.84 25.81 7.70
C PRO A 443 -1.47 24.37 8.11
N TYR A 444 -0.30 24.17 8.71
CA TYR A 444 0.17 22.87 9.17
C TYR A 444 0.17 22.73 10.69
N TYR A 445 -0.42 23.67 11.45
CA TYR A 445 -0.74 23.44 12.85
C TYR A 445 -2.06 22.67 12.96
N LEU A 446 -1.94 21.36 13.12
CA LEU A 446 -3.05 20.41 13.09
C LEU A 446 -3.59 20.17 14.49
N THR A 447 -4.91 20.07 14.60
CA THR A 447 -5.61 19.82 15.87
C THR A 447 -6.71 18.81 15.62
N GLY A 448 -6.68 17.70 16.36
CA GLY A 448 -7.71 16.67 16.32
C GLY A 448 -8.19 16.32 17.73
N ARG A 449 -8.93 15.23 17.82
CA ARG A 449 -9.54 14.78 19.08
C ARG A 449 -8.51 14.31 20.12
N GLU A 450 -7.39 13.74 19.68
CA GLU A 450 -6.45 13.02 20.55
C GLU A 450 -5.05 13.62 20.57
N PHE A 451 -4.69 14.44 19.57
CA PHE A 451 -3.36 15.03 19.45
C PHE A 451 -3.43 16.38 18.72
N HIS A 452 -2.38 17.19 18.88
CA HIS A 452 -2.16 18.40 18.09
C HIS A 452 -0.66 18.65 17.92
N GLY A 453 -0.28 19.44 16.93
CA GLY A 453 1.11 19.80 16.68
C GLY A 453 1.30 20.29 15.25
N ILE A 454 2.54 20.59 14.90
CA ILE A 454 2.90 20.97 13.53
C ILE A 454 3.12 19.68 12.73
N GLY A 455 2.53 19.62 11.54
CA GLY A 455 2.78 18.58 10.54
C GLY A 455 3.64 19.11 9.39
N GLY A 456 3.24 18.77 8.17
CA GLY A 456 3.90 19.22 6.95
C GLY A 456 3.21 18.63 5.72
N PRO A 457 3.56 19.08 4.50
CA PRO A 457 3.02 18.51 3.27
C PRO A 457 3.48 17.07 3.01
N HIS A 458 4.57 16.62 3.63
CA HIS A 458 5.17 15.30 3.42
C HIS A 458 4.19 14.13 3.61
N ILE A 459 3.48 14.12 4.76
CA ILE A 459 2.50 13.06 5.09
C ILE A 459 1.06 13.50 4.78
N GLY A 460 0.76 14.78 4.98
CA GLY A 460 -0.54 15.37 4.64
C GLY A 460 -1.27 16.01 5.82
N LEU A 461 -2.57 16.25 5.62
CA LEU A 461 -3.35 17.22 6.40
C LEU A 461 -3.92 16.69 7.73
N SER A 462 -3.66 15.43 8.07
CA SER A 462 -4.14 14.80 9.32
C SER A 462 -3.02 14.41 10.26
N ASN A 463 -1.75 14.50 9.84
CA ASN A 463 -0.63 13.92 10.56
C ASN A 463 0.29 15.00 11.14
N ALA A 464 0.25 15.17 12.46
CA ALA A 464 1.19 16.02 13.18
C ALA A 464 2.41 15.20 13.62
N TRP A 465 3.55 15.85 13.76
CA TRP A 465 4.80 15.15 14.08
C TRP A 465 5.16 15.39 15.55
N PRO A 466 5.40 14.33 16.35
CA PRO A 466 5.86 14.45 17.74
C PRO A 466 7.09 15.36 17.89
N MET A 467 7.95 15.39 16.88
CA MET A 467 9.13 16.25 16.83
C MET A 467 8.82 17.75 16.99
N SER A 468 7.68 18.21 16.48
CA SER A 468 7.26 19.60 16.63
C SER A 468 6.96 19.96 18.09
N LEU A 469 6.33 19.04 18.84
CA LEU A 469 6.03 19.21 20.26
C LEU A 469 7.30 19.16 21.11
N LEU A 470 8.26 18.32 20.74
CA LEU A 470 9.56 18.28 21.41
C LEU A 470 10.30 19.60 21.26
N ILE A 471 10.25 20.21 20.08
CA ILE A 471 10.83 21.55 19.87
C ILE A 471 10.02 22.62 20.58
N GLN A 472 8.69 22.53 20.57
CA GLN A 472 7.82 23.44 21.30
C GLN A 472 8.19 23.45 22.80
N ALA A 473 8.36 22.28 23.40
CA ALA A 473 8.80 22.13 24.78
C ALA A 473 10.20 22.71 25.02
N GLN A 474 11.18 22.43 24.15
CA GLN A 474 12.54 22.97 24.26
C GLN A 474 12.63 24.50 24.12
N THR A 475 11.59 25.13 23.56
CA THR A 475 11.55 26.57 23.30
C THR A 475 10.51 27.29 24.16
N SER A 476 9.99 26.61 25.17
CA SER A 476 9.07 27.16 26.17
C SER A 476 9.78 27.38 27.51
N ASP A 477 9.33 28.39 28.25
CA ASP A 477 9.63 28.60 29.67
C ASP A 477 8.41 28.33 30.58
N ASP A 478 7.29 27.91 29.99
CA ASP A 478 6.04 27.54 30.65
C ASP A 478 6.03 26.03 30.95
N ASP A 479 6.05 25.67 32.24
CA ASP A 479 6.05 24.27 32.67
C ASP A 479 4.79 23.53 32.23
N ASP A 480 3.63 24.21 32.17
CA ASP A 480 2.38 23.56 31.81
C ASP A 480 2.38 23.21 30.31
N GLU A 481 2.91 24.10 29.45
CA GLU A 481 3.10 23.84 28.02
C GLU A 481 4.10 22.70 27.79
N ILE A 482 5.22 22.69 28.53
CA ILE A 482 6.23 21.64 28.45
C ILE A 482 5.63 20.28 28.82
N LEU A 483 4.88 20.21 29.93
CA LEU A 483 4.25 18.97 30.39
C LEU A 483 3.18 18.49 29.43
N GLU A 484 2.36 19.38 28.86
CA GLU A 484 1.38 19.02 27.84
C GLU A 484 2.05 18.40 26.61
N CYS A 485 3.12 19.05 26.10
CA CYS A 485 3.87 18.55 24.96
C CYS A 485 4.45 17.15 25.23
N LEU A 486 5.11 16.96 26.39
CA LEU A 486 5.68 15.66 26.76
C LEU A 486 4.60 14.58 26.94
N GLN A 487 3.45 14.93 27.54
CA GLN A 487 2.35 13.99 27.73
C GLN A 487 1.73 13.54 26.40
N LEU A 488 1.58 14.46 25.43
CA LEU A 488 1.11 14.13 24.09
C LEU A 488 2.07 13.18 23.39
N VAL A 489 3.39 13.47 23.42
CA VAL A 489 4.41 12.59 22.85
C VAL A 489 4.36 11.21 23.51
N LEU A 490 4.32 11.15 24.85
CA LEU A 490 4.22 9.90 25.60
C LEU A 490 2.98 9.08 25.24
N ASN A 491 1.80 9.72 25.21
CA ASN A 491 0.53 9.07 24.88
C ASN A 491 0.48 8.51 23.45
N SER A 492 1.17 9.17 22.51
CA SER A 492 1.29 8.73 21.13
C SER A 492 2.33 7.62 20.90
N SER A 493 3.26 7.43 21.85
CA SER A 493 4.39 6.49 21.75
C SER A 493 4.04 5.10 22.28
N LYS A 494 2.88 4.53 21.90
CA LYS A 494 2.35 3.30 22.51
C LYS A 494 3.20 2.05 22.27
N LEU A 495 4.09 2.07 21.27
CA LEU A 495 5.10 1.04 21.06
C LEU A 495 6.38 1.28 21.84
N GLY A 496 6.44 2.27 22.73
CA GLY A 496 7.65 2.58 23.51
C GLY A 496 8.75 3.27 22.70
N LEU A 497 8.44 3.80 21.52
CA LEU A 497 9.32 4.59 20.65
C LEU A 497 8.55 5.79 20.10
N VAL A 498 9.27 6.85 19.72
CA VAL A 498 8.69 8.04 19.09
C VAL A 498 8.54 7.78 17.58
N HIS A 499 7.36 8.08 17.06
CA HIS A 499 7.02 7.93 15.64
C HIS A 499 7.34 9.20 14.84
N GLU A 500 7.41 9.06 13.51
CA GLU A 500 7.60 10.19 12.60
C GLU A 500 6.40 11.14 12.64
N SER A 501 5.20 10.61 12.37
CA SER A 501 3.96 11.37 12.41
C SER A 501 2.82 10.55 12.99
N VAL A 502 1.81 11.24 13.53
CA VAL A 502 0.65 10.67 14.22
C VAL A 502 -0.62 11.35 13.70
N ASP A 503 -1.64 10.57 13.36
CA ASP A 503 -2.96 11.11 13.01
C ASP A 503 -3.58 11.83 14.22
N VAL A 504 -3.91 13.11 14.06
CA VAL A 504 -4.40 13.95 15.16
C VAL A 504 -5.74 13.48 15.78
N ASN A 505 -6.48 12.64 15.06
CA ASN A 505 -7.74 12.07 15.53
C ASN A 505 -7.62 10.62 16.01
N MET A 506 -6.52 9.92 15.68
CA MET A 506 -6.31 8.51 16.04
C MET A 506 -4.83 8.26 16.34
N ILE A 507 -4.41 8.35 17.61
CA ILE A 507 -2.98 8.25 17.99
C ILE A 507 -2.33 6.89 17.70
N HIS A 508 -3.13 5.87 17.38
CA HIS A 508 -2.65 4.54 16.96
C HIS A 508 -2.30 4.47 15.47
N SER A 509 -2.67 5.48 14.67
CA SER A 509 -2.34 5.59 13.26
C SER A 509 -1.13 6.50 13.12
N TYR A 510 0.03 5.92 12.84
CA TYR A 510 1.30 6.63 12.74
C TYR A 510 2.13 6.15 11.55
N THR A 511 3.13 6.95 11.16
CA THR A 511 4.14 6.56 10.16
C THR A 511 5.47 6.24 10.85
N ARG A 512 6.19 5.25 10.31
CA ARG A 512 7.49 4.72 10.76
C ARG A 512 7.54 4.31 12.24
N SER A 513 7.47 3.00 12.49
CA SER A 513 7.64 2.43 13.84
C SER A 513 9.06 2.56 14.39
N TRP A 514 10.05 2.72 13.51
CA TRP A 514 11.46 2.93 13.86
C TRP A 514 12.00 4.16 13.14
N PHE A 515 12.05 5.28 13.86
CA PHE A 515 12.64 6.52 13.38
C PHE A 515 13.59 7.09 14.43
N ALA A 516 14.85 6.68 14.36
CA ALA A 516 15.85 6.96 15.38
C ALA A 516 16.10 8.47 15.54
N TYR A 517 15.98 9.28 14.50
CA TYR A 517 16.09 10.73 14.62
C TYR A 517 15.06 11.32 15.59
N SER A 518 13.78 10.95 15.48
CA SER A 518 12.73 11.43 16.39
C SER A 518 12.88 10.89 17.83
N SER A 519 13.42 9.68 17.97
CA SER A 519 13.61 9.01 19.25
C SER A 519 14.86 9.50 20.01
N THR A 520 15.93 9.82 19.29
CA THR A 520 17.22 10.23 19.88
C THR A 520 17.36 11.75 19.97
N ARG A 521 16.37 12.55 19.55
CA ARG A 521 16.48 14.00 19.69
C ARG A 521 16.63 14.39 21.16
N LYS A 522 17.22 15.56 21.42
CA LYS A 522 17.65 16.16 22.71
C LYS A 522 16.53 16.37 23.76
N ILE A 523 15.69 15.38 24.00
CA ILE A 523 14.51 15.44 24.88
C ILE A 523 14.95 15.48 26.36
N PHE A 524 16.14 14.97 26.70
CA PHE A 524 16.53 14.70 28.09
C PHE A 524 18.00 15.02 28.41
N ASP A 525 18.61 16.00 27.74
CA ASP A 525 20.01 16.36 28.03
C ASP A 525 20.15 17.02 29.42
N ASP A 526 21.15 16.58 30.20
CA ASP A 526 21.42 16.97 31.59
C ASP A 526 21.73 18.48 31.76
N GLU A 527 21.99 19.20 30.67
CA GLU A 527 22.36 20.62 30.71
C GLU A 527 21.18 21.61 30.85
N HIS A 528 19.93 21.13 30.89
CA HIS A 528 18.78 21.91 31.35
C HIS A 528 18.39 21.50 32.78
N PRO A 529 19.04 22.05 33.83
CA PRO A 529 18.68 21.77 35.23
C PRO A 529 17.24 22.17 35.62
N ALA A 530 16.51 22.85 34.73
CA ALA A 530 15.12 23.25 34.93
C ALA A 530 14.13 22.08 34.85
N LEU A 531 14.28 21.12 33.92
CA LEU A 531 13.35 19.98 33.80
C LEU A 531 13.51 18.97 34.95
N GLU A 532 14.74 18.81 35.42
CA GLU A 532 15.09 17.90 36.52
C GLU A 532 14.69 18.44 37.90
N GLN A 533 14.86 19.74 38.16
CA GLN A 533 14.37 20.33 39.41
C GLN A 533 12.84 20.44 39.46
N ARG A 534 12.16 20.55 38.31
CA ARG A 534 10.71 20.82 38.24
C ARG A 534 9.86 19.55 38.21
N THR A 535 10.37 18.43 37.69
CA THR A 535 9.73 17.10 37.87
C THR A 535 9.71 16.62 39.33
N GLY A 536 10.64 17.11 40.16
CA GLY A 536 10.64 16.91 41.61
C GLY A 536 9.47 17.58 42.35
N ALA A 537 8.85 18.62 41.77
CA ALA A 537 7.72 19.34 42.34
C ALA A 537 6.34 18.74 42.00
N ILE A 538 6.29 17.64 41.23
CA ILE A 538 5.03 17.01 40.77
C ILE A 538 4.43 16.03 41.80
N VAL A 539 5.15 15.70 42.88
CA VAL A 539 4.64 14.76 43.91
C VAL A 539 3.58 15.31 44.88
N PRO A 540 3.55 16.61 45.26
CA PRO A 540 2.50 17.09 46.15
C PRO A 540 1.16 17.37 45.43
N ALA A 541 1.12 17.45 44.10
CA ALA A 541 -0.11 17.71 43.33
C ALA A 541 -0.84 16.40 42.96
N TRP A 542 -0.10 15.31 42.72
CA TRP A 542 -0.67 14.01 42.36
C TRP A 542 -1.17 13.16 43.54
N GLN A 543 -0.85 13.52 44.79
CA GLN A 543 -1.45 12.90 45.99
C GLN A 543 -2.86 13.43 46.34
N LYS A 544 -3.39 14.42 45.60
CA LYS A 544 -4.71 15.00 45.88
C LYS A 544 -5.86 14.46 45.02
N PHE A 545 -5.58 13.59 44.05
CA PHE A 545 -6.61 13.00 43.20
C PHE A 545 -6.36 11.51 43.03
N GLN A 546 -6.89 10.69 43.96
CA GLN A 546 -7.49 9.36 43.74
C GLN A 546 -8.10 8.84 45.07
N PRO A 547 -9.12 7.95 45.02
CA PRO A 547 -10.34 8.06 45.83
C PRO A 547 -10.33 7.22 47.12
N THR A 548 -11.01 7.69 48.17
CA THR A 548 -11.47 6.82 49.26
C THR A 548 -12.95 7.06 49.55
N ASN A 549 -13.68 5.95 49.58
CA ASN A 549 -15.12 5.90 49.72
C ASN A 549 -15.49 5.62 51.19
N LYS A 550 -16.60 6.24 51.64
CA LYS A 550 -17.36 6.08 52.91
C LYS A 550 -16.95 6.95 54.11
N LEU A 551 -17.81 7.92 54.46
CA LEU A 551 -18.84 7.73 55.50
C LEU A 551 -19.77 8.96 55.63
N TRP A 552 -21.02 8.65 55.94
CA TRP A 552 -22.20 9.49 56.17
C TRP A 552 -22.04 10.37 57.42
N SER A 553 -22.42 11.66 57.39
CA SER A 553 -23.35 12.25 58.38
C SER A 553 -23.66 13.74 58.15
N THR A 554 -24.96 13.99 58.00
CA THR A 554 -25.74 15.16 58.46
C THR A 554 -25.53 16.52 57.79
N ALA A 555 -26.35 16.78 56.77
CA ALA A 555 -27.12 18.03 56.69
C ALA A 555 -28.52 17.75 56.11
N THR A 556 -29.51 18.36 56.74
CA THR A 556 -30.93 18.00 56.73
C THR A 556 -31.69 18.68 55.60
N THR A 557 -32.39 17.86 54.81
CA THR A 557 -33.73 18.04 54.21
C THR A 557 -34.08 19.38 53.53
N THR A 558 -34.32 19.36 52.21
CA THR A 558 -35.65 19.67 51.64
C THR A 558 -35.81 18.96 50.30
N THR A 559 -36.93 18.25 50.18
CA THR A 559 -37.41 17.38 49.11
C THR A 559 -37.65 18.09 47.77
N ALA A 560 -37.17 17.50 46.67
CA ALA A 560 -37.82 17.60 45.36
C ALA A 560 -37.65 16.28 44.60
N THR A 561 -38.79 15.74 44.18
CA THR A 561 -39.03 14.43 43.59
C THR A 561 -38.28 14.18 42.28
N ALA A 562 -37.71 12.97 42.17
CA ALA A 562 -37.10 12.43 40.97
C ALA A 562 -38.13 12.21 39.85
N ALA A 563 -37.82 12.69 38.66
CA ALA A 563 -38.32 12.16 37.39
C ALA A 563 -37.15 11.48 36.69
N THR A 564 -37.22 10.16 36.58
CA THR A 564 -36.29 9.31 35.84
C THR A 564 -36.38 9.59 34.34
N ALA A 565 -35.39 10.27 33.78
CA ALA A 565 -35.08 10.22 32.36
C ALA A 565 -34.06 9.11 32.12
N THR A 566 -34.46 8.09 31.37
CA THR A 566 -33.60 7.01 30.87
C THR A 566 -32.45 7.57 30.05
N MET A 567 -31.21 7.43 30.54
CA MET A 567 -29.99 7.77 29.81
C MET A 567 -29.69 6.69 28.76
N THR A 568 -29.63 7.08 27.50
CA THR A 568 -29.01 6.32 26.41
C THR A 568 -27.49 6.25 26.62
N PRO A 569 -26.83 5.13 26.27
CA PRO A 569 -25.38 4.97 26.42
C PRO A 569 -24.59 5.82 25.41
N PRO A 570 -23.31 6.15 25.70
CA PRO A 570 -22.46 6.94 24.82
C PRO A 570 -22.11 6.20 23.51
N PRO A 571 -21.84 6.90 22.40
CA PRO A 571 -21.54 6.29 21.12
C PRO A 571 -20.21 5.51 21.17
N GLN A 572 -20.24 4.27 20.68
CA GLN A 572 -19.06 3.41 20.51
C GLN A 572 -18.07 4.04 19.51
N CYS A 573 -16.76 3.82 19.72
CA CYS A 573 -15.75 4.09 18.69
C CYS A 573 -16.15 3.42 17.37
N PRO A 574 -15.91 4.04 16.20
CA PRO A 574 -16.21 3.38 14.94
C PRO A 574 -15.33 2.14 14.81
N GLU A 575 -15.95 0.97 14.85
CA GLU A 575 -15.28 -0.30 14.59
C GLU A 575 -14.62 -0.27 13.19
N LYS A 576 -13.48 -0.97 13.02
CA LYS A 576 -12.84 -1.14 11.69
C LYS A 576 -13.89 -1.58 10.68
N GLN A 577 -13.94 -0.92 9.51
CA GLN A 577 -14.86 -1.31 8.44
C GLN A 577 -14.48 -2.68 7.90
N ILE A 578 -15.42 -3.62 7.89
CA ILE A 578 -15.25 -4.94 7.28
C ILE A 578 -16.06 -4.97 5.97
N ASN A 579 -15.44 -5.35 4.86
CA ASN A 579 -16.08 -5.35 3.55
C ASN A 579 -16.22 -6.76 2.96
N LEU A 580 -17.31 -7.44 3.31
CA LEU A 580 -17.69 -8.72 2.72
C LEU A 580 -18.37 -8.58 1.35
N MET A 581 -18.41 -7.38 0.76
CA MET A 581 -18.99 -7.08 -0.56
C MET A 581 -17.93 -7.05 -1.69
N ARG A 582 -16.72 -6.62 -1.43
CA ARG A 582 -15.69 -6.40 -2.49
C ARG A 582 -15.21 -7.71 -3.11
N GLY A 583 -15.28 -7.81 -4.44
CA GLY A 583 -14.94 -9.05 -5.19
C GLY A 583 -13.51 -9.13 -5.70
N TRP A 584 -12.52 -8.69 -4.93
CA TRP A 584 -11.09 -8.66 -5.30
C TRP A 584 -10.27 -9.65 -4.45
N PRO A 585 -9.12 -10.14 -4.94
CA PRO A 585 -8.15 -10.81 -4.07
C PRO A 585 -7.68 -9.89 -2.95
N ALA A 586 -7.45 -10.43 -1.76
CA ALA A 586 -6.69 -9.76 -0.71
C ALA A 586 -5.29 -9.37 -1.23
N HIS A 587 -4.74 -8.28 -0.71
CA HIS A 587 -3.41 -7.80 -1.15
C HIS A 587 -2.31 -8.86 -0.97
N SER A 588 -2.40 -9.66 0.10
CA SER A 588 -1.49 -10.77 0.41
C SER A 588 -1.55 -11.92 -0.61
N LEU A 589 -2.58 -11.98 -1.45
CA LEU A 589 -2.76 -13.01 -2.47
C LEU A 589 -2.34 -12.54 -3.86
N LEU A 590 -1.78 -11.33 -4.01
CA LEU A 590 -1.32 -10.82 -5.29
C LEU A 590 0.10 -11.32 -5.63
N PRO A 591 0.38 -11.75 -6.87
CA PRO A 591 1.69 -12.28 -7.26
C PRO A 591 2.70 -11.17 -7.63
N ALA A 592 2.87 -10.17 -6.76
CA ALA A 592 3.71 -9.00 -7.04
C ALA A 592 5.14 -9.38 -7.45
N GLU A 593 5.78 -10.31 -6.73
CA GLU A 593 7.14 -10.77 -7.01
C GLU A 593 7.25 -11.51 -8.34
N ALA A 594 6.28 -12.36 -8.67
CA ALA A 594 6.27 -13.11 -9.93
C ALA A 594 6.03 -12.17 -11.12
N LEU A 595 5.14 -11.18 -10.96
CA LEU A 595 4.92 -10.12 -11.95
C LEU A 595 6.16 -9.24 -12.12
N ARG A 596 6.87 -8.88 -11.04
CA ARG A 596 8.13 -8.12 -11.10
C ARG A 596 9.19 -8.88 -11.90
N ALA A 597 9.38 -10.17 -11.60
CA ALA A 597 10.35 -11.01 -12.30
C ALA A 597 10.00 -11.15 -13.80
N ALA A 598 8.73 -11.37 -14.12
CA ALA A 598 8.26 -11.44 -15.50
C ALA A 598 8.42 -10.09 -16.24
N ALA A 599 8.15 -8.97 -15.58
CA ALA A 599 8.28 -7.63 -16.15
C ALA A 599 9.75 -7.27 -16.40
N GLN A 600 10.64 -7.56 -15.46
CA GLN A 600 12.07 -7.37 -15.64
C GLN A 600 12.58 -8.16 -16.85
N LYS A 601 12.17 -9.42 -16.98
CA LYS A 601 12.56 -10.24 -18.14
C LYS A 601 12.03 -9.65 -19.44
N ALA A 602 10.74 -9.32 -19.51
CA ALA A 602 10.10 -8.76 -20.69
C ALA A 602 10.72 -7.42 -21.12
N LEU A 603 11.13 -6.57 -20.18
CA LEU A 603 11.73 -5.26 -20.44
C LEU A 603 13.24 -5.30 -20.69
N SER A 604 13.91 -6.41 -20.34
CA SER A 604 15.35 -6.58 -20.57
C SER A 604 15.69 -7.14 -21.95
N ASP A 605 14.74 -7.78 -22.64
CA ASP A 605 14.94 -8.40 -23.96
C ASP A 605 14.38 -7.51 -25.08
N PRO A 606 15.22 -6.93 -25.96
CA PRO A 606 14.76 -6.12 -27.09
C PRO A 606 13.75 -6.80 -28.00
N SER A 607 13.82 -8.13 -28.16
CA SER A 607 12.86 -8.87 -28.98
C SER A 607 11.45 -8.94 -28.35
N VAL A 608 11.34 -8.62 -27.06
CA VAL A 608 10.09 -8.59 -26.30
C VAL A 608 9.61 -7.17 -26.07
N TYR A 609 10.47 -6.26 -25.57
CA TYR A 609 10.02 -4.90 -25.23
C TYR A 609 9.73 -4.03 -26.45
N GLN A 610 10.44 -4.21 -27.58
CA GLN A 610 10.17 -3.41 -28.78
C GLN A 610 8.73 -3.63 -29.27
N PRO A 611 8.27 -4.85 -29.59
CA PRO A 611 6.87 -5.09 -29.95
C PRO A 611 5.89 -4.92 -28.77
N GLY A 612 6.39 -4.92 -27.53
CA GLY A 612 5.60 -4.68 -26.32
C GLY A 612 5.25 -3.21 -26.09
N LEU A 613 6.07 -2.28 -26.59
CA LEU A 613 5.90 -0.83 -26.47
C LEU A 613 5.26 -0.19 -27.71
N GLU A 614 5.04 -0.96 -28.77
CA GLU A 614 4.34 -0.54 -29.99
C GLU A 614 2.84 -0.88 -29.95
N TYR A 615 2.07 -0.37 -30.91
CA TYR A 615 0.72 -0.89 -31.15
C TYR A 615 0.81 -2.34 -31.65
N GLY A 616 0.19 -3.25 -30.89
CA GLY A 616 0.23 -4.68 -31.19
C GLY A 616 -0.68 -5.11 -32.34
N PRO A 617 -0.57 -6.38 -32.79
CA PRO A 617 -1.56 -6.94 -33.71
C PRO A 617 -2.98 -6.86 -33.15
N ASP A 618 -3.99 -6.70 -34.01
CA ASP A 618 -5.42 -6.63 -33.62
C ASP A 618 -5.86 -7.81 -32.73
N GLN A 619 -5.27 -8.98 -32.98
CA GLN A 619 -5.54 -10.23 -32.27
C GLN A 619 -4.87 -10.30 -30.87
N GLY A 620 -3.85 -9.48 -30.63
CA GLY A 620 -3.04 -9.51 -29.42
C GLY A 620 -1.62 -9.98 -29.62
N TYR A 621 -0.80 -9.75 -28.59
CA TYR A 621 0.58 -10.21 -28.54
C TYR A 621 0.65 -11.73 -28.73
N GLN A 622 1.25 -12.15 -29.86
CA GLN A 622 1.23 -13.54 -30.31
C GLN A 622 1.83 -14.54 -29.29
N PRO A 623 2.97 -14.25 -28.63
CA PRO A 623 3.50 -15.15 -27.61
C PRO A 623 2.55 -15.39 -26.44
N LEU A 624 1.77 -14.38 -26.02
CA LEU A 624 0.76 -14.57 -24.98
C LEU A 624 -0.36 -15.50 -25.45
N ARG A 625 -0.85 -15.34 -26.68
CA ARG A 625 -1.90 -16.20 -27.25
C ARG A 625 -1.48 -17.66 -27.30
N GLU A 626 -0.24 -17.93 -27.70
CA GLU A 626 0.31 -19.29 -27.72
C GLU A 626 0.51 -19.87 -26.32
N ALA A 627 1.00 -19.06 -25.38
CA ALA A 627 1.14 -19.46 -23.98
C ALA A 627 -0.23 -19.77 -23.35
N LEU A 628 -1.24 -18.93 -23.60
CA LEU A 628 -2.62 -19.14 -23.18
C LEU A 628 -3.20 -20.41 -23.80
N ALA A 629 -3.03 -20.63 -25.12
CA ALA A 629 -3.51 -21.84 -25.78
C ALA A 629 -2.96 -23.10 -25.12
N ARG A 630 -1.65 -23.14 -24.82
CA ARG A 630 -1.01 -24.25 -24.09
C ARG A 630 -1.53 -24.39 -22.66
N TRP A 631 -1.65 -23.28 -21.93
CA TRP A 631 -2.08 -23.27 -20.54
C TRP A 631 -3.55 -23.72 -20.38
N LEU A 632 -4.45 -23.19 -21.21
CA LEU A 632 -5.85 -23.59 -21.25
C LEU A 632 -5.98 -25.05 -21.71
N SER A 633 -5.25 -25.47 -22.74
CA SER A 633 -5.21 -26.88 -23.16
C SER A 633 -4.80 -27.81 -22.03
N ALA A 634 -3.76 -27.43 -21.27
CA ALA A 634 -3.30 -28.22 -20.13
C ALA A 634 -4.36 -28.31 -19.03
N PHE A 635 -5.19 -27.30 -18.82
CA PHE A 635 -6.21 -27.32 -17.76
C PHE A 635 -7.51 -28.03 -18.19
N TYR A 636 -7.98 -27.81 -19.42
CA TYR A 636 -9.23 -28.38 -19.93
C TYR A 636 -9.07 -29.76 -20.59
N SER A 637 -7.82 -30.25 -20.76
CA SER A 637 -7.56 -31.60 -21.27
C SER A 637 -8.26 -32.67 -20.42
N GLY A 638 -8.87 -33.67 -21.05
CA GLY A 638 -9.44 -34.83 -20.36
C GLY A 638 -10.82 -34.61 -19.75
N THR A 639 -11.47 -33.47 -19.97
CA THR A 639 -12.88 -33.23 -19.59
C THR A 639 -13.90 -33.93 -20.50
N GLY A 640 -13.45 -34.51 -21.61
CA GLY A 640 -14.30 -35.20 -22.56
C GLY A 640 -14.90 -36.49 -21.98
N VAL A 641 -16.19 -36.71 -22.21
CA VAL A 641 -16.86 -37.99 -21.92
C VAL A 641 -16.26 -39.08 -22.83
N ALA A 642 -16.00 -40.26 -22.27
CA ALA A 642 -15.54 -41.42 -23.06
C ALA A 642 -16.54 -41.70 -24.20
N ASP A 643 -16.07 -41.66 -25.45
CA ASP A 643 -16.92 -41.87 -26.61
C ASP A 643 -17.15 -43.37 -26.81
N THR A 644 -18.34 -43.87 -26.42
CA THR A 644 -18.75 -45.26 -26.67
C THR A 644 -19.33 -45.46 -28.07
N SER A 645 -19.33 -44.45 -28.94
CA SER A 645 -20.04 -44.45 -30.23
C SER A 645 -19.15 -44.36 -31.48
N SER A 646 -17.83 -44.14 -31.36
CA SER A 646 -16.94 -44.03 -32.53
C SER A 646 -16.27 -45.37 -32.91
N SER A 647 -16.85 -46.10 -33.86
CA SER A 647 -16.26 -47.29 -34.50
C SER A 647 -15.35 -46.95 -35.70
N SER A 648 -14.59 -45.85 -35.64
CA SER A 648 -13.74 -45.40 -36.76
C SER A 648 -12.35 -44.93 -36.30
N GLY A 649 -11.43 -45.88 -36.13
CA GLY A 649 -10.05 -45.88 -36.67
C GLY A 649 -9.12 -44.67 -36.52
N GLY A 650 -9.34 -43.72 -35.62
CA GLY A 650 -8.44 -42.59 -35.37
C GLY A 650 -7.63 -42.77 -34.08
N ASN A 651 -6.29 -42.72 -34.18
CA ASN A 651 -5.38 -42.76 -33.05
C ASN A 651 -5.47 -41.42 -32.27
N GLY A 652 -6.46 -41.27 -31.37
CA GLY A 652 -6.75 -40.02 -30.67
C GLY A 652 -7.24 -40.26 -29.25
N ASN A 653 -6.44 -39.84 -28.27
CA ASN A 653 -6.68 -39.99 -26.83
C ASN A 653 -7.73 -38.98 -26.28
N GLY A 654 -8.73 -38.56 -27.07
CA GLY A 654 -9.64 -37.45 -26.76
C GLY A 654 -11.12 -37.85 -26.68
N GLY A 655 -11.81 -37.49 -25.59
CA GLY A 655 -13.26 -37.72 -25.43
C GLY A 655 -14.15 -36.73 -26.22
N LYS A 656 -15.48 -36.93 -26.17
CA LYS A 656 -16.56 -36.29 -26.98
C LYS A 656 -16.55 -34.75 -27.10
N TYR A 657 -15.83 -34.04 -26.23
CA TYR A 657 -15.73 -32.56 -26.19
C TYR A 657 -14.29 -32.05 -26.16
N SER A 658 -13.32 -32.86 -26.59
CA SER A 658 -11.90 -32.52 -26.49
C SER A 658 -11.44 -31.60 -27.64
N HIS A 659 -11.58 -30.29 -27.48
CA HIS A 659 -11.04 -29.28 -28.40
C HIS A 659 -9.92 -28.48 -27.75
N ALA A 660 -8.66 -28.78 -28.09
CA ALA A 660 -7.53 -28.02 -27.56
C ALA A 660 -7.59 -26.55 -28.04
N PRO A 661 -7.58 -25.56 -27.14
CA PRO A 661 -7.37 -24.15 -27.47
C PRO A 661 -6.21 -23.95 -28.44
N ASP A 662 -6.44 -23.18 -29.50
CA ASP A 662 -5.43 -22.75 -30.47
C ASP A 662 -5.32 -21.23 -30.45
N ALA A 663 -4.13 -20.69 -30.74
CA ALA A 663 -3.90 -19.26 -30.74
C ALA A 663 -4.83 -18.51 -31.72
N GLY A 664 -5.17 -19.11 -32.87
CA GLY A 664 -6.10 -18.53 -33.85
C GLY A 664 -7.54 -18.39 -33.34
N ARG A 665 -7.87 -19.02 -32.21
CA ARG A 665 -9.16 -18.93 -31.53
C ARG A 665 -9.16 -17.99 -30.33
N ILE A 666 -8.01 -17.39 -30.00
CA ILE A 666 -7.81 -16.55 -28.80
C ILE A 666 -7.55 -15.10 -29.19
N VAL A 667 -8.28 -14.15 -28.63
CA VAL A 667 -7.97 -12.71 -28.74
C VAL A 667 -7.62 -12.14 -27.38
N ILE A 668 -6.58 -11.31 -27.31
CA ILE A 668 -6.21 -10.61 -26.07
C ILE A 668 -7.11 -9.38 -25.90
N THR A 669 -7.60 -9.19 -24.67
CA THR A 669 -8.52 -8.12 -24.31
C THR A 669 -8.06 -7.39 -23.06
N GLY A 670 -8.64 -6.23 -22.78
CA GLY A 670 -8.39 -5.42 -21.57
C GLY A 670 -9.07 -5.96 -20.31
N GLY A 671 -9.31 -7.27 -20.27
CA GLY A 671 -10.13 -7.97 -19.28
C GLY A 671 -11.56 -8.27 -19.75
N ALA A 672 -12.27 -9.08 -18.97
CA ALA A 672 -13.60 -9.62 -19.33
C ALA A 672 -14.65 -8.53 -19.63
N SER A 673 -14.68 -7.43 -18.87
CA SER A 673 -15.65 -6.34 -19.10
C SER A 673 -15.42 -5.58 -20.40
N GLN A 674 -14.16 -5.31 -20.77
CA GLN A 674 -13.87 -4.65 -22.04
C GLN A 674 -14.08 -5.60 -23.22
N SER A 675 -13.75 -6.87 -23.05
CA SER A 675 -14.10 -7.94 -24.00
C SER A 675 -15.61 -7.99 -24.27
N LEU A 676 -16.44 -7.96 -23.22
CA LEU A 676 -17.90 -7.92 -23.34
C LEU A 676 -18.36 -6.72 -24.19
N ALA A 677 -17.81 -5.52 -23.94
CA ALA A 677 -18.12 -4.34 -24.75
C ALA A 677 -17.74 -4.52 -26.24
N CYS A 678 -16.55 -5.07 -26.52
CA CYS A 678 -16.10 -5.35 -27.89
C CYS A 678 -16.99 -6.39 -28.59
N LEU A 679 -17.39 -7.45 -27.88
CA LEU A 679 -18.30 -8.47 -28.40
C LEU A 679 -19.65 -7.85 -28.78
N LEU A 680 -20.23 -7.00 -27.92
CA LEU A 680 -21.48 -6.31 -28.23
C LEU A 680 -21.33 -5.34 -29.41
N GLN A 681 -20.24 -4.59 -29.47
CA GLN A 681 -19.97 -3.69 -30.59
C GLN A 681 -19.88 -4.43 -31.92
N SER A 682 -19.28 -5.62 -31.94
CA SER A 682 -19.02 -6.39 -33.16
C SER A 682 -20.16 -7.34 -33.56
N PHE A 683 -20.88 -7.92 -32.61
CA PHE A 683 -21.80 -9.04 -32.88
C PHE A 683 -23.28 -8.76 -32.57
N THR A 684 -23.60 -7.53 -32.18
CA THR A 684 -25.00 -7.12 -31.93
C THR A 684 -25.34 -5.85 -32.68
N ASP A 685 -26.62 -5.65 -32.96
CA ASP A 685 -27.14 -4.41 -33.51
C ASP A 685 -28.41 -4.04 -32.75
N PRO A 686 -28.52 -2.84 -32.15
CA PRO A 686 -29.71 -2.45 -31.41
C PRO A 686 -31.03 -2.56 -32.20
N ALA A 687 -31.01 -2.47 -33.54
CA ALA A 687 -32.20 -2.64 -34.37
C ALA A 687 -32.55 -4.11 -34.66
N LEU A 688 -31.56 -5.02 -34.67
CA LEU A 688 -31.74 -6.41 -35.09
C LEU A 688 -31.67 -7.42 -33.92
N THR A 689 -30.78 -7.18 -32.96
CA THR A 689 -30.66 -7.97 -31.74
C THR A 689 -31.84 -7.67 -30.83
N ARG A 690 -32.68 -8.67 -30.61
CA ARG A 690 -34.01 -8.58 -30.00
C ARG A 690 -33.93 -8.37 -28.50
N ARG A 691 -33.22 -9.25 -27.78
CA ARG A 691 -33.09 -9.24 -26.31
C ARG A 691 -31.71 -9.71 -25.84
N VAL A 692 -31.37 -9.32 -24.62
CA VAL A 692 -30.24 -9.85 -23.85
C VAL A 692 -30.79 -10.65 -22.68
N TRP A 693 -30.52 -11.95 -22.65
CA TRP A 693 -30.96 -12.88 -21.61
C TRP A 693 -29.85 -13.04 -20.58
N MET A 694 -30.09 -12.60 -19.36
CA MET A 694 -29.10 -12.64 -18.28
C MET A 694 -29.58 -13.61 -17.20
N LEU A 695 -28.75 -14.59 -16.86
CA LEU A 695 -29.04 -15.49 -15.75
C LEU A 695 -29.14 -14.69 -14.45
N ALA A 696 -30.14 -15.02 -13.63
CA ALA A 696 -30.44 -14.36 -12.38
C ALA A 696 -30.28 -15.36 -11.21
N PRO A 697 -29.46 -15.04 -10.19
CA PRO A 697 -28.77 -13.76 -9.97
C PRO A 697 -27.55 -13.57 -10.91
N CYS A 698 -27.21 -12.32 -11.22
CA CYS A 698 -26.22 -11.98 -12.24
C CYS A 698 -25.01 -11.20 -11.70
N TYR A 699 -23.92 -11.16 -12.48
CA TYR A 699 -22.86 -10.17 -12.27
C TYR A 699 -23.35 -8.78 -12.69
N PHE A 700 -23.91 -8.05 -11.73
CA PHE A 700 -24.60 -6.78 -11.93
C PHE A 700 -23.79 -5.70 -12.67
N LEU A 701 -22.46 -5.70 -12.56
CA LEU A 701 -21.61 -4.75 -13.28
C LEU A 701 -21.57 -5.00 -14.81
N ALA A 702 -22.12 -6.11 -15.29
CA ALA A 702 -22.32 -6.35 -16.73
C ALA A 702 -23.53 -5.57 -17.28
N CYS A 703 -24.58 -5.31 -16.48
CA CYS A 703 -25.80 -4.66 -16.97
C CYS A 703 -25.57 -3.26 -17.57
N PRO A 704 -24.74 -2.36 -16.98
CA PRO A 704 -24.39 -1.09 -17.60
C PRO A 704 -23.73 -1.26 -18.98
N ILE A 705 -22.91 -2.30 -19.18
CA ILE A 705 -22.21 -2.54 -20.45
C ILE A 705 -23.22 -2.90 -21.56
N PHE A 706 -24.26 -3.70 -21.24
CA PHE A 706 -25.35 -3.96 -22.17
C PHE A 706 -26.22 -2.72 -22.42
N ALA A 707 -26.48 -1.93 -21.38
CA ALA A 707 -27.24 -0.69 -21.50
C ALA A 707 -26.52 0.31 -22.44
N ASP A 708 -25.21 0.51 -22.27
CA ASP A 708 -24.37 1.36 -23.12
C ASP A 708 -24.31 0.88 -24.57
N ALA A 709 -24.44 -0.43 -24.80
CA ALA A 709 -24.56 -1.01 -26.13
C ALA A 709 -25.96 -0.84 -26.77
N GLY A 710 -26.88 -0.14 -26.09
CA GLY A 710 -28.23 0.17 -26.57
C GLY A 710 -29.32 -0.81 -26.13
N PHE A 711 -29.06 -1.67 -25.13
CA PHE A 711 -30.01 -2.67 -24.65
C PHE A 711 -30.71 -2.32 -23.34
N ALA A 712 -30.67 -1.06 -22.91
CA ALA A 712 -31.49 -0.56 -21.80
C ALA A 712 -32.98 -0.90 -22.03
N GLY A 713 -33.65 -1.47 -21.03
CA GLY A 713 -35.03 -1.95 -21.12
C GLY A 713 -35.24 -3.26 -21.91
N ARG A 714 -34.18 -3.85 -22.49
CA ARG A 714 -34.23 -5.09 -23.28
C ARG A 714 -33.40 -6.25 -22.70
N MET A 715 -32.80 -6.03 -21.53
CA MET A 715 -32.26 -7.11 -20.70
C MET A 715 -33.43 -7.86 -20.05
N ARG A 716 -33.33 -9.19 -19.98
CA ARG A 716 -34.36 -10.06 -19.40
C ARG A 716 -33.72 -11.07 -18.46
N ALA A 717 -34.30 -11.21 -17.27
CA ALA A 717 -33.86 -12.16 -16.26
C ALA A 717 -34.26 -13.59 -16.65
N VAL A 718 -33.32 -14.52 -16.51
CA VAL A 718 -33.56 -15.95 -16.66
C VAL A 718 -33.28 -16.62 -15.32
N PRO A 719 -34.28 -17.22 -14.65
CA PRO A 719 -34.07 -17.83 -13.35
C PRO A 719 -33.12 -19.04 -13.42
N GLU A 720 -32.50 -19.35 -12.28
CA GLU A 720 -31.68 -20.55 -12.11
C GLU A 720 -32.38 -21.59 -11.21
N ASP A 721 -32.37 -22.86 -11.63
CA ASP A 721 -32.70 -24.03 -10.82
C ASP A 721 -31.45 -24.63 -10.14
N ALA A 722 -31.54 -25.85 -9.60
CA ALA A 722 -30.43 -26.53 -8.93
C ALA A 722 -29.27 -26.88 -9.87
N GLU A 723 -29.50 -26.99 -11.18
CA GLU A 723 -28.50 -27.34 -12.19
C GLU A 723 -28.00 -26.12 -12.99
N GLY A 724 -28.44 -24.90 -12.63
CA GLY A 724 -28.09 -23.65 -13.32
C GLY A 724 -29.30 -23.06 -14.05
N VAL A 725 -29.11 -22.56 -15.27
CA VAL A 725 -30.17 -21.86 -16.03
C VAL A 725 -31.46 -22.69 -16.20
N ASP A 726 -32.64 -22.09 -16.02
CA ASP A 726 -33.91 -22.72 -16.40
C ASP A 726 -34.08 -22.65 -17.94
N LEU A 727 -33.73 -23.75 -18.62
CA LEU A 727 -33.84 -23.86 -20.07
C LEU A 727 -35.28 -23.82 -20.55
N GLY A 728 -36.22 -24.38 -19.77
CA GLY A 728 -37.63 -24.40 -20.14
C GLY A 728 -38.22 -23.00 -20.12
N PHE A 729 -37.87 -22.20 -19.12
CA PHE A 729 -38.21 -20.77 -19.08
C PHE A 729 -37.58 -20.03 -20.27
N LEU A 730 -36.27 -20.17 -20.46
CA LEU A 730 -35.55 -19.47 -21.53
C LEU A 730 -36.11 -19.79 -22.92
N GLU A 731 -36.40 -21.06 -23.21
CA GLU A 731 -36.97 -21.49 -24.50
C GLU A 731 -38.35 -20.87 -24.75
N ARG A 732 -39.23 -20.85 -23.72
CA ARG A 732 -40.56 -20.22 -23.85
C ARG A 732 -40.45 -18.73 -24.16
N GLU A 733 -39.60 -18.02 -23.45
CA GLU A 733 -39.43 -16.57 -23.62
C GLU A 733 -38.75 -16.21 -24.95
N LEU A 734 -37.74 -16.97 -25.38
CA LEU A 734 -37.13 -16.84 -26.70
C LEU A 734 -38.17 -17.00 -27.82
N ARG A 735 -39.01 -18.05 -27.74
CA ARG A 735 -40.10 -18.26 -28.71
C ARG A 735 -41.11 -17.12 -28.70
N ALA A 736 -41.50 -16.62 -27.53
CA ALA A 736 -42.46 -15.53 -27.41
C ALA A 736 -41.95 -14.26 -28.09
N VAL A 737 -40.70 -13.89 -27.84
CA VAL A 737 -40.05 -12.71 -28.45
C VAL A 737 -39.87 -12.90 -29.97
N ASP A 738 -39.53 -14.09 -30.43
CA ASP A 738 -39.38 -14.36 -31.86
C ASP A 738 -40.72 -14.26 -32.60
N ALA A 739 -41.79 -14.82 -32.02
CA ALA A 739 -43.13 -14.74 -32.57
C ALA A 739 -43.71 -13.31 -32.56
N GLU A 740 -43.31 -12.47 -31.59
CA GLU A 740 -43.64 -11.05 -31.57
C GLU A 740 -42.90 -10.30 -32.69
N ALA A 741 -41.59 -10.53 -32.83
CA ALA A 741 -40.77 -9.87 -33.84
C ALA A 741 -41.18 -10.22 -35.28
N GLU A 742 -41.69 -11.43 -35.53
CA GLU A 742 -42.22 -11.82 -36.84
C GLU A 742 -43.46 -11.02 -37.25
N LYS A 743 -44.22 -10.45 -36.30
CA LYS A 743 -45.38 -9.58 -36.58
C LYS A 743 -44.97 -8.16 -36.99
N ASP A 744 -43.82 -7.70 -36.51
CA ASP A 744 -43.31 -6.34 -36.73
C ASP A 744 -42.62 -6.15 -38.10
N GLY A 745 -42.40 -7.22 -38.86
CA GLY A 745 -41.74 -7.20 -40.17
C GLY A 745 -40.22 -7.03 -40.12
N GLU A 746 -39.57 -7.01 -41.29
CA GLU A 746 -38.11 -6.86 -41.39
C GLU A 746 -37.65 -5.45 -40.99
N ARG A 747 -36.73 -5.39 -40.02
CA ARG A 747 -36.07 -4.14 -39.60
C ARG A 747 -34.70 -4.03 -40.27
N LYS A 748 -34.33 -2.81 -40.66
CA LYS A 748 -32.99 -2.52 -41.19
C LYS A 748 -32.01 -2.27 -40.02
N GLY A 749 -30.85 -2.94 -40.04
CA GLY A 749 -29.79 -2.73 -39.07
C GLY A 749 -29.10 -1.36 -39.20
N PHE A 750 -28.47 -0.92 -38.11
CA PHE A 750 -27.60 0.26 -38.09
C PHE A 750 -26.16 -0.06 -38.48
N LYS A 751 -25.72 -1.31 -38.26
CA LYS A 751 -24.34 -1.75 -38.45
C LYS A 751 -24.20 -2.55 -39.73
N ASP A 752 -23.10 -2.30 -40.44
CA ASP A 752 -22.61 -3.18 -41.49
C ASP A 752 -21.67 -4.23 -40.84
N PRO A 753 -22.03 -5.53 -40.84
CA PRO A 753 -21.16 -6.56 -40.29
C PRO A 753 -19.88 -6.76 -41.12
N GLY A 754 -19.86 -6.32 -42.38
CA GLY A 754 -18.74 -6.56 -43.28
C GLY A 754 -18.39 -8.05 -43.42
N PRO A 755 -17.16 -8.41 -43.82
CA PRO A 755 -16.77 -9.80 -44.04
C PRO A 755 -16.37 -10.55 -42.76
N TYR A 756 -16.21 -9.85 -41.63
CA TYR A 756 -15.59 -10.40 -40.42
C TYR A 756 -16.55 -10.58 -39.24
N ARG A 757 -17.82 -10.18 -39.36
CA ARG A 757 -18.78 -10.23 -38.25
C ARG A 757 -20.10 -10.86 -38.68
N LYS A 758 -20.87 -11.25 -37.68
CA LYS A 758 -22.25 -11.72 -37.77
C LYS A 758 -23.06 -11.00 -36.69
N ILE A 759 -24.30 -10.59 -37.00
CA ILE A 759 -25.20 -10.02 -35.99
C ILE A 759 -26.14 -11.11 -35.48
N TYR A 760 -26.11 -11.36 -34.18
CA TYR A 760 -26.99 -12.36 -33.55
C TYR A 760 -28.34 -11.77 -33.16
N ARG A 761 -29.39 -12.59 -33.25
CA ARG A 761 -30.76 -12.20 -32.87
C ARG A 761 -30.90 -12.03 -31.37
N HIS A 762 -30.18 -12.82 -30.58
CA HIS A 762 -30.22 -12.76 -29.12
C HIS A 762 -28.80 -12.82 -28.55
N VAL A 763 -28.66 -12.38 -27.31
CA VAL A 763 -27.45 -12.59 -26.51
C VAL A 763 -27.85 -13.27 -25.21
N ILE A 764 -27.08 -14.27 -24.78
CA ILE A 764 -27.23 -14.91 -23.48
C ILE A 764 -25.94 -14.65 -22.69
N TYR A 765 -26.06 -14.14 -21.46
CA TYR A 765 -24.92 -13.88 -20.59
C TYR A 765 -24.98 -14.74 -19.34
N CYS A 766 -23.89 -15.48 -19.07
CA CYS A 766 -23.82 -16.42 -17.95
C CYS A 766 -22.41 -16.58 -17.37
N VAL A 767 -22.34 -17.09 -16.14
CA VAL A 767 -21.11 -17.59 -15.51
C VAL A 767 -21.29 -19.11 -15.28
N PRO A 768 -20.75 -19.99 -16.15
CA PRO A 768 -21.09 -21.42 -16.12
C PRO A 768 -20.53 -22.21 -14.93
N SER A 769 -19.42 -21.75 -14.35
CA SER A 769 -18.74 -22.43 -13.25
C SER A 769 -18.58 -21.47 -12.09
N PHE A 770 -18.95 -21.90 -10.89
CA PHE A 770 -18.84 -21.11 -9.65
C PHE A 770 -19.42 -19.70 -9.80
N ALA A 771 -20.68 -19.63 -10.25
CA ALA A 771 -21.35 -18.44 -10.73
C ALA A 771 -21.27 -17.27 -9.74
N ASN A 772 -20.97 -16.06 -10.23
CA ASN A 772 -21.11 -14.86 -9.42
C ASN A 772 -22.53 -14.29 -9.61
N PRO A 773 -23.39 -14.25 -8.58
CA PRO A 773 -23.07 -14.48 -7.17
C PRO A 773 -23.48 -15.85 -6.59
N SER A 774 -24.24 -16.71 -7.31
CA SER A 774 -24.91 -17.89 -6.75
C SER A 774 -24.00 -19.05 -6.32
N GLY A 775 -22.72 -19.05 -6.72
CA GLY A 775 -21.76 -20.12 -6.49
C GLY A 775 -22.01 -21.39 -7.31
N LYS A 776 -23.12 -21.46 -8.06
CA LYS A 776 -23.55 -22.65 -8.80
C LYS A 776 -22.64 -22.98 -9.97
N THR A 777 -22.58 -24.25 -10.35
CA THR A 777 -21.93 -24.71 -11.57
C THR A 777 -22.95 -25.46 -12.42
N MET A 778 -23.09 -25.06 -13.68
CA MET A 778 -24.04 -25.69 -14.60
C MET A 778 -23.66 -27.14 -14.87
N SER A 779 -24.64 -28.05 -14.77
CA SER A 779 -24.44 -29.46 -15.09
C SER A 779 -24.10 -29.67 -16.58
N LEU A 780 -23.47 -30.79 -16.94
CA LEU A 780 -23.14 -31.07 -18.35
C LEU A 780 -24.39 -31.09 -19.23
N ALA A 781 -25.48 -31.72 -18.77
CA ALA A 781 -26.75 -31.75 -19.49
C ALA A 781 -27.28 -30.32 -19.72
N ARG A 782 -27.13 -29.45 -18.71
CA ARG A 782 -27.54 -28.06 -18.81
C ARG A 782 -26.71 -27.24 -19.80
N ARG A 783 -25.39 -27.43 -19.79
CA ARG A 783 -24.47 -26.82 -20.76
C ARG A 783 -24.80 -27.26 -22.19
N GLU A 784 -25.02 -28.55 -22.42
CA GLU A 784 -25.41 -29.07 -23.74
C GLU A 784 -26.76 -28.51 -24.20
N GLY A 785 -27.75 -28.45 -23.30
CA GLY A 785 -29.07 -27.89 -23.59
C GLY A 785 -29.00 -26.41 -23.96
N LEU A 786 -28.22 -25.61 -23.22
CA LEU A 786 -28.04 -24.18 -23.50
C LEU A 786 -27.41 -23.94 -24.87
N VAL A 787 -26.38 -24.70 -25.23
CA VAL A 787 -25.73 -24.59 -26.56
C VAL A 787 -26.70 -24.95 -27.68
N ARG A 788 -27.50 -26.02 -27.53
CA ARG A 788 -28.52 -26.39 -28.53
C ARG A 788 -29.56 -25.28 -28.71
N LEU A 789 -30.05 -24.72 -27.60
CA LEU A 789 -31.02 -23.63 -27.63
C LEU A 789 -30.45 -22.37 -28.28
N ALA A 790 -29.20 -22.01 -27.94
CA ALA A 790 -28.52 -20.88 -28.54
C ALA A 790 -28.38 -21.02 -30.07
N ARG A 791 -28.09 -22.23 -30.55
CA ARG A 791 -28.02 -22.52 -32.00
C ARG A 791 -29.40 -22.51 -32.66
N GLU A 792 -30.45 -22.97 -31.98
CA GLU A 792 -31.83 -22.93 -32.51
C GLU A 792 -32.29 -21.48 -32.75
N PHE A 793 -32.10 -20.62 -31.75
CA PHE A 793 -32.62 -19.24 -31.73
C PHE A 793 -31.63 -18.17 -32.25
N ASP A 794 -30.48 -18.58 -32.78
CA ASP A 794 -29.42 -17.68 -33.23
C ASP A 794 -28.96 -16.69 -32.13
N ALA A 795 -28.66 -17.23 -30.94
CA ALA A 795 -28.23 -16.49 -29.77
C ALA A 795 -26.73 -16.62 -29.53
N LEU A 796 -26.03 -15.50 -29.30
CA LEU A 796 -24.64 -15.51 -28.84
C LEU A 796 -24.58 -15.71 -27.33
N VAL A 797 -23.98 -16.81 -26.88
CA VAL A 797 -23.69 -17.08 -25.47
C VAL A 797 -22.33 -16.51 -25.09
N ILE A 798 -22.30 -15.57 -24.16
CA ILE A 798 -21.08 -14.99 -23.60
C ILE A 798 -20.89 -15.55 -22.18
N CYS A 799 -19.86 -16.39 -22.01
CA CYS A 799 -19.54 -17.07 -20.76
C CYS A 799 -18.41 -16.34 -20.02
N ASP A 800 -18.67 -15.77 -18.86
CA ASP A 800 -17.62 -15.18 -18.01
C ASP A 800 -16.86 -16.29 -17.24
N ASP A 801 -15.94 -16.99 -17.92
CA ASP A 801 -15.17 -18.13 -17.40
C ASP A 801 -13.95 -17.67 -16.56
N VAL A 802 -14.18 -16.78 -15.59
CA VAL A 802 -13.11 -16.14 -14.80
C VAL A 802 -12.73 -16.89 -13.52
N TYR A 803 -13.48 -17.93 -13.14
CA TYR A 803 -13.31 -18.67 -11.89
C TYR A 803 -12.85 -20.12 -12.05
N ASP A 804 -12.85 -20.69 -13.26
CA ASP A 804 -12.62 -22.12 -13.50
C ASP A 804 -11.33 -22.65 -12.82
N GLN A 805 -10.28 -21.85 -12.78
CA GLN A 805 -8.99 -22.20 -12.16
C GLN A 805 -8.99 -22.15 -10.63
N LEU A 806 -10.03 -21.62 -10.00
CA LEU A 806 -10.11 -21.35 -8.57
C LEU A 806 -11.09 -22.32 -7.90
N GLN A 807 -10.70 -23.59 -7.84
CA GLN A 807 -11.51 -24.70 -7.33
C GLN A 807 -10.72 -25.63 -6.42
N TRP A 808 -11.41 -26.26 -5.47
CA TRP A 808 -10.84 -27.18 -4.48
C TRP A 808 -11.88 -28.20 -4.01
N PRO A 809 -11.45 -29.41 -3.59
CA PRO A 809 -12.35 -30.39 -3.01
C PRO A 809 -12.82 -29.97 -1.60
N VAL A 810 -14.01 -30.43 -1.25
CA VAL A 810 -14.64 -30.32 0.08
C VAL A 810 -15.16 -31.68 0.53
N THR A 811 -15.15 -31.95 1.85
CA THR A 811 -15.45 -33.26 2.43
C THR A 811 -16.93 -33.59 2.54
N SER A 812 -17.81 -32.59 2.45
CA SER A 812 -19.27 -32.75 2.49
C SER A 812 -19.94 -31.64 1.65
N PRO A 813 -21.09 -31.92 1.00
CA PRO A 813 -21.93 -30.87 0.42
C PRO A 813 -22.61 -30.03 1.50
N ASP A 814 -22.80 -30.60 2.69
CA ASP A 814 -23.46 -29.96 3.82
C ASP A 814 -22.48 -29.09 4.59
N ALA A 815 -22.82 -27.80 4.66
CA ALA A 815 -22.01 -26.76 5.29
C ALA A 815 -21.73 -27.00 6.79
N THR A 816 -22.50 -27.88 7.45
CA THR A 816 -22.45 -28.15 8.90
C THR A 816 -21.39 -29.15 9.35
N THR A 817 -20.65 -29.80 8.42
CA THR A 817 -19.68 -30.87 8.78
C THR A 817 -18.24 -30.64 8.29
N LEU A 818 -17.91 -29.43 7.79
CA LEU A 818 -16.57 -29.11 7.29
C LEU A 818 -15.56 -28.88 8.43
N THR A 819 -14.66 -29.83 8.65
CA THR A 819 -13.50 -29.71 9.55
C THR A 819 -12.27 -29.18 8.80
N ILE A 820 -11.50 -28.30 9.45
CA ILE A 820 -10.27 -27.69 8.90
C ILE A 820 -9.13 -28.73 8.75
N ALA A 821 -9.26 -29.90 9.38
CA ALA A 821 -8.17 -30.83 9.69
C ALA A 821 -8.02 -32.06 8.78
N ASP A 822 -8.93 -32.32 7.83
CA ASP A 822 -8.87 -33.58 7.07
C ASP A 822 -7.79 -33.54 5.98
N GLU A 823 -6.96 -34.60 5.93
CA GLU A 823 -6.01 -34.85 4.83
C GLU A 823 -6.73 -34.81 3.48
N LEU A 824 -6.17 -34.05 2.54
CA LEU A 824 -6.81 -33.77 1.26
C LEU A 824 -6.96 -35.04 0.40
N PRO A 825 -8.14 -35.32 -0.18
CA PRO A 825 -8.24 -36.13 -1.40
C PRO A 825 -7.41 -35.49 -2.54
N ALA A 826 -7.12 -36.28 -3.58
CA ALA A 826 -6.21 -35.94 -4.68
C ALA A 826 -6.35 -34.49 -5.21
N ARG A 827 -5.23 -33.83 -5.56
CA ARG A 827 -5.21 -32.45 -6.08
C ARG A 827 -6.04 -32.34 -7.36
N LEU A 828 -7.08 -31.50 -7.34
CA LEU A 828 -7.79 -31.07 -8.56
C LEU A 828 -6.84 -30.23 -9.41
N THR A 829 -6.39 -30.79 -10.53
CA THR A 829 -5.44 -30.13 -11.46
C THR A 829 -6.06 -29.82 -12.82
N LYS A 830 -7.30 -30.25 -13.06
CA LYS A 830 -8.03 -30.12 -14.32
C LYS A 830 -9.42 -29.53 -14.10
N ALA A 831 -10.03 -29.02 -15.15
CA ALA A 831 -11.42 -28.58 -15.12
C ALA A 831 -12.38 -29.75 -14.81
N LEU A 832 -13.52 -29.44 -14.17
CA LEU A 832 -14.53 -30.45 -13.81
C LEU A 832 -15.37 -30.89 -15.00
N LEU A 833 -15.72 -29.93 -15.85
CA LEU A 833 -16.67 -30.08 -16.94
C LEU A 833 -16.13 -29.40 -18.20
N PRO A 834 -16.52 -29.89 -19.39
CA PRO A 834 -16.30 -29.16 -20.64
C PRO A 834 -16.90 -27.75 -20.60
N ARG A 835 -16.26 -26.78 -21.25
CA ARG A 835 -16.83 -25.44 -21.42
C ARG A 835 -17.92 -25.46 -22.49
N LEU A 836 -18.82 -24.48 -22.46
CA LEU A 836 -19.85 -24.39 -23.50
C LEU A 836 -19.25 -24.21 -24.90
N ILE A 837 -18.10 -23.53 -25.02
CA ILE A 837 -17.41 -23.38 -26.30
C ILE A 837 -16.92 -24.73 -26.85
N ASP A 838 -16.45 -25.62 -25.98
CA ASP A 838 -15.99 -26.95 -26.40
C ASP A 838 -17.16 -27.80 -26.91
N ILE A 839 -18.35 -27.64 -26.31
CA ILE A 839 -19.58 -28.28 -26.75
C ILE A 839 -20.04 -27.72 -28.11
N ASP A 840 -20.06 -26.39 -28.27
CA ASP A 840 -20.48 -25.75 -29.54
C ASP A 840 -19.58 -26.14 -30.70
N LEU A 841 -18.26 -26.17 -30.48
CA LEU A 841 -17.28 -26.63 -31.48
C LEU A 841 -17.49 -28.10 -31.87
N SER A 842 -17.85 -28.97 -30.92
CA SER A 842 -18.18 -30.39 -31.22
C SER A 842 -19.41 -30.57 -32.10
N LEU A 843 -20.33 -29.59 -32.14
CA LEU A 843 -21.52 -29.65 -32.99
C LEU A 843 -21.26 -29.18 -34.43
N GLY A 844 -20.07 -28.67 -34.72
CA GLY A 844 -19.70 -28.17 -36.04
C GLY A 844 -20.40 -26.86 -36.44
N PRO A 845 -20.28 -26.44 -37.72
CA PRO A 845 -20.86 -25.20 -38.22
C PRO A 845 -22.37 -25.10 -37.99
N SER A 846 -22.87 -23.90 -37.74
CA SER A 846 -24.29 -23.67 -37.45
C SER A 846 -25.08 -23.37 -38.73
N PRO A 847 -26.37 -23.76 -38.83
CA PRO A 847 -27.23 -23.38 -39.95
C PRO A 847 -27.39 -21.86 -40.11
N HIS A 848 -27.21 -21.10 -39.03
CA HIS A 848 -27.29 -19.62 -39.05
C HIS A 848 -25.94 -18.96 -39.39
N ASP A 849 -24.89 -19.71 -39.71
CA ASP A 849 -23.65 -19.13 -40.19
C ASP A 849 -23.82 -18.62 -41.63
N PRO A 850 -23.25 -17.45 -42.01
CA PRO A 850 -23.43 -16.88 -43.36
C PRO A 850 -22.95 -17.80 -44.49
N SER A 851 -21.95 -18.65 -44.21
CA SER A 851 -21.48 -19.69 -45.11
C SER A 851 -20.97 -20.88 -44.30
N PRO A 852 -21.84 -21.85 -43.96
CA PRO A 852 -21.49 -22.95 -43.05
C PRO A 852 -20.41 -23.90 -43.61
N SER A 853 -20.20 -23.90 -44.93
CA SER A 853 -19.16 -24.69 -45.60
C SER A 853 -17.78 -24.01 -45.60
N SER A 854 -17.68 -22.74 -45.18
CA SER A 854 -16.43 -21.99 -45.12
C SER A 854 -15.98 -21.79 -43.67
N PRO A 855 -14.80 -22.30 -43.26
CA PRO A 855 -14.27 -22.07 -41.92
C PRO A 855 -14.08 -20.59 -41.55
N ALA A 856 -13.93 -19.71 -42.55
CA ALA A 856 -13.81 -18.26 -42.36
C ALA A 856 -15.14 -17.59 -41.94
N HIS A 857 -16.26 -18.28 -42.09
CA HIS A 857 -17.60 -17.80 -41.77
C HIS A 857 -18.37 -18.71 -40.81
N ALA A 858 -17.70 -19.68 -40.19
CA ALA A 858 -18.26 -20.52 -39.13
C ALA A 858 -18.11 -19.81 -37.77
N PHE A 859 -19.04 -18.92 -37.43
CA PHE A 859 -18.94 -18.09 -36.22
C PHE A 859 -19.31 -18.87 -34.95
N GLY A 860 -20.16 -19.88 -35.05
CA GLY A 860 -20.67 -20.59 -33.87
C GLY A 860 -21.55 -19.68 -33.01
N HIS A 861 -21.80 -20.09 -31.77
CA HIS A 861 -22.78 -19.45 -30.88
C HIS A 861 -22.24 -19.22 -29.46
N VAL A 862 -21.01 -19.61 -29.16
CA VAL A 862 -20.45 -19.47 -27.80
C VAL A 862 -19.12 -18.72 -27.80
N VAL A 863 -18.90 -17.96 -26.72
CA VAL A 863 -17.63 -17.31 -26.39
C VAL A 863 -17.28 -17.58 -24.93
N SER A 864 -16.05 -18.03 -24.69
CA SER A 864 -15.42 -18.05 -23.37
C SER A 864 -14.68 -16.73 -23.14
N ASN A 865 -15.09 -15.99 -22.11
CA ASN A 865 -14.60 -14.66 -21.76
C ASN A 865 -13.77 -14.73 -20.47
N GLY A 866 -12.45 -14.79 -20.62
CA GLY A 866 -11.50 -14.98 -19.53
C GLY A 866 -10.82 -13.68 -19.06
N SER A 867 -10.27 -13.71 -17.85
CA SER A 867 -9.52 -12.59 -17.29
C SER A 867 -8.45 -13.02 -16.30
N PHE A 868 -7.33 -12.30 -16.29
CA PHE A 868 -6.31 -12.44 -15.24
C PHE A 868 -6.70 -11.75 -13.92
N SER A 869 -7.81 -11.02 -13.85
CA SER A 869 -8.18 -10.20 -12.69
C SER A 869 -8.29 -10.99 -11.37
N LYS A 870 -8.68 -12.26 -11.44
CA LYS A 870 -8.85 -13.15 -10.27
C LYS A 870 -7.59 -13.98 -9.96
N LEU A 871 -6.60 -13.94 -10.86
CA LEU A 871 -5.42 -14.80 -10.83
C LEU A 871 -4.13 -14.01 -10.59
N SER A 872 -3.98 -12.86 -11.25
CA SER A 872 -2.79 -12.00 -11.18
C SER A 872 -3.06 -10.62 -10.60
N GLY A 873 -4.34 -10.29 -10.37
CA GLY A 873 -4.79 -9.00 -9.82
C GLY A 873 -5.52 -8.13 -10.84
N PRO A 874 -6.53 -7.35 -10.40
CA PRO A 874 -7.40 -6.57 -11.29
C PRO A 874 -6.68 -5.42 -12.02
N GLY A 875 -5.59 -4.90 -11.45
CA GLY A 875 -4.79 -3.82 -12.01
C GLY A 875 -4.01 -4.18 -13.28
N VAL A 876 -3.82 -5.48 -13.56
CA VAL A 876 -3.12 -5.94 -14.78
C VAL A 876 -3.91 -5.60 -16.05
N ARG A 877 -5.25 -5.46 -15.94
CA ARG A 877 -6.14 -5.04 -17.04
C ARG A 877 -5.95 -5.86 -18.32
N THR A 878 -5.71 -7.16 -18.21
CA THR A 878 -5.58 -8.07 -19.35
C THR A 878 -6.49 -9.28 -19.17
N GLY A 879 -7.04 -9.76 -20.28
CA GLY A 879 -7.88 -10.95 -20.38
C GLY A 879 -7.80 -11.54 -21.77
N TRP A 880 -8.71 -12.48 -22.05
CA TRP A 880 -8.78 -13.10 -23.35
C TRP A 880 -10.19 -13.53 -23.70
N THR A 881 -10.44 -13.68 -24.98
CA THR A 881 -11.66 -14.26 -25.54
C THR A 881 -11.27 -15.52 -26.29
N GLU A 882 -11.89 -16.66 -26.00
CA GLU A 882 -11.78 -17.87 -26.81
C GLU A 882 -13.12 -18.22 -27.46
N SER A 883 -13.12 -18.46 -28.77
CA SER A 883 -14.31 -18.78 -29.55
C SER A 883 -13.99 -19.61 -30.79
N SER A 884 -14.89 -19.68 -31.78
CA SER A 884 -14.51 -20.09 -33.13
C SER A 884 -13.46 -19.12 -33.72
N ALA A 885 -12.67 -19.56 -34.69
CA ALA A 885 -11.67 -18.70 -35.34
C ALA A 885 -12.29 -17.50 -36.08
N ALA A 886 -13.49 -17.67 -36.66
CA ALA A 886 -14.19 -16.58 -37.34
C ALA A 886 -14.69 -15.52 -36.35
N LEU A 887 -15.28 -15.96 -35.22
CA LEU A 887 -15.74 -15.05 -34.17
C LEU A 887 -14.56 -14.36 -33.48
N ALA A 888 -13.48 -15.08 -33.17
CA ALA A 888 -12.27 -14.51 -32.57
C ALA A 888 -11.72 -13.41 -33.48
N ARG A 889 -11.58 -13.69 -34.78
CA ARG A 889 -11.19 -12.68 -35.77
C ARG A 889 -12.15 -11.49 -35.78
N GLY A 890 -13.46 -11.71 -35.80
CA GLY A 890 -14.45 -10.63 -35.77
C GLY A 890 -14.35 -9.73 -34.53
N ALA A 891 -14.10 -10.32 -33.35
CA ALA A 891 -13.90 -9.59 -32.09
C ALA A 891 -12.65 -8.70 -32.16
N SER A 892 -11.55 -9.23 -32.73
CA SER A 892 -10.30 -8.50 -32.93
C SER A 892 -10.46 -7.30 -33.88
N GLN A 893 -11.47 -7.34 -34.77
CA GLN A 893 -11.74 -6.27 -35.73
C GLN A 893 -12.61 -5.15 -35.16
N THR A 894 -12.93 -5.14 -33.86
CA THR A 894 -13.66 -4.04 -33.20
C THR A 894 -12.94 -2.70 -33.45
N GLY A 895 -13.68 -1.61 -33.70
CA GLY A 895 -13.08 -0.33 -34.12
C GLY A 895 -12.01 0.22 -33.16
N SER A 896 -12.26 0.13 -31.85
CA SER A 896 -11.31 0.54 -30.81
C SER A 896 -10.05 -0.33 -30.77
N THR A 897 -10.16 -1.62 -31.10
CA THR A 897 -9.03 -2.54 -31.19
C THR A 897 -8.24 -2.30 -32.47
N ARG A 898 -8.90 -2.19 -33.62
CA ARG A 898 -8.24 -2.00 -34.91
C ARG A 898 -7.50 -0.67 -35.03
N SER A 899 -7.95 0.36 -34.30
CA SER A 899 -7.30 1.68 -34.32
C SER A 899 -5.94 1.74 -33.61
N GLY A 900 -5.72 0.90 -32.59
CA GLY A 900 -4.54 0.97 -31.72
C GLY A 900 -3.91 -0.39 -31.40
N GLY A 901 -4.34 -1.46 -32.08
CA GLY A 901 -3.98 -2.82 -31.72
C GLY A 901 -4.75 -3.36 -30.51
N ALA A 902 -4.46 -4.60 -30.13
CA ALA A 902 -5.04 -5.18 -28.94
C ALA A 902 -4.71 -4.37 -27.67
N PRO A 903 -5.68 -4.20 -26.77
CA PRO A 903 -5.48 -3.47 -25.51
C PRO A 903 -4.47 -4.19 -24.61
N SER A 904 -3.80 -3.41 -23.75
CA SER A 904 -2.87 -3.91 -22.73
C SER A 904 -1.64 -4.64 -23.28
N GLN A 905 -1.12 -4.15 -24.41
CA GLN A 905 0.01 -4.76 -25.14
C GLN A 905 1.25 -5.01 -24.26
N LEU A 906 1.70 -4.01 -23.47
CA LEU A 906 2.83 -4.18 -22.56
C LEU A 906 2.53 -5.22 -21.46
N ALA A 907 1.36 -5.15 -20.84
CA ALA A 907 0.97 -6.13 -19.82
C ALA A 907 0.87 -7.54 -20.40
N ALA A 908 0.54 -7.67 -21.69
CA ALA A 908 0.51 -8.95 -22.39
C ALA A 908 1.90 -9.58 -22.52
N THR A 909 2.97 -8.80 -22.69
CA THR A 909 4.35 -9.33 -22.72
C THR A 909 4.76 -9.88 -21.34
N VAL A 910 4.44 -9.15 -20.28
CA VAL A 910 4.68 -9.58 -18.89
C VAL A 910 3.92 -10.88 -18.58
N LEU A 911 2.64 -10.96 -18.97
CA LEU A 911 1.84 -12.16 -18.75
C LEU A 911 2.30 -13.35 -19.60
N ALA A 912 2.84 -13.11 -20.81
CA ALA A 912 3.44 -14.16 -21.62
C ALA A 912 4.62 -14.81 -20.90
N GLU A 913 5.47 -14.00 -20.26
CA GLU A 913 6.59 -14.47 -19.44
C GLU A 913 6.13 -15.17 -18.16
N LEU A 914 5.10 -14.64 -17.50
CA LEU A 914 4.54 -15.25 -16.29
C LEU A 914 3.94 -16.64 -16.56
N LEU A 915 3.26 -16.81 -17.69
CA LEU A 915 2.74 -18.11 -18.12
C LEU A 915 3.87 -19.05 -18.57
N SER A 916 4.80 -18.57 -19.40
CA SER A 916 5.86 -19.39 -19.98
C SER A 916 6.86 -19.90 -18.94
N SER A 917 7.07 -19.15 -17.85
CA SER A 917 7.87 -19.57 -16.71
C SER A 917 7.16 -20.55 -15.76
N GLY A 918 5.85 -20.77 -15.92
CA GLY A 918 5.02 -21.51 -14.97
C GLY A 918 4.73 -20.75 -13.67
N GLY A 919 5.07 -19.45 -13.62
CA GLY A 919 4.86 -18.62 -12.44
C GLY A 919 3.38 -18.48 -12.06
N LEU A 920 2.49 -18.34 -13.05
CA LEU A 920 1.05 -18.29 -12.79
C LEU A 920 0.51 -19.62 -12.25
N ASP A 921 0.91 -20.75 -12.83
CA ASP A 921 0.50 -22.08 -12.37
C ASP A 921 0.94 -22.33 -10.92
N ALA A 922 2.19 -21.99 -10.62
CA ALA A 922 2.72 -22.10 -9.28
C ALA A 922 1.93 -21.23 -8.30
N HIS A 923 1.60 -19.99 -8.67
CA HIS A 923 0.83 -19.08 -7.83
C HIS A 923 -0.61 -19.57 -7.59
N VAL A 924 -1.30 -20.01 -8.64
CA VAL A 924 -2.66 -20.58 -8.52
C VAL A 924 -2.64 -21.82 -7.61
N ALA A 925 -1.70 -22.73 -7.81
CA ALA A 925 -1.65 -24.00 -7.10
C ALA A 925 -1.15 -23.88 -5.65
N ARG A 926 -0.17 -23.01 -5.38
CA ARG A 926 0.50 -22.91 -4.07
C ARG A 926 -0.02 -21.78 -3.20
N THR A 927 -0.64 -20.75 -3.78
CA THR A 927 -1.12 -19.57 -3.04
C THR A 927 -2.63 -19.46 -3.10
N LEU A 928 -3.21 -19.32 -4.30
CA LEU A 928 -4.63 -18.98 -4.44
C LEU A 928 -5.56 -20.11 -3.97
N ARG A 929 -5.44 -21.32 -4.54
CA ARG A 929 -6.33 -22.44 -4.17
C ARG A 929 -6.26 -22.78 -2.68
N PRO A 930 -5.08 -22.91 -2.04
CA PRO A 930 -5.02 -23.17 -0.60
C PRO A 930 -5.63 -22.05 0.24
N ALA A 931 -5.34 -20.79 -0.07
CA ALA A 931 -5.86 -19.65 0.68
C ALA A 931 -7.38 -19.54 0.56
N TYR A 932 -7.92 -19.64 -0.66
CA TYR A 932 -9.37 -19.55 -0.87
C TYR A 932 -10.11 -20.75 -0.27
N ARG A 933 -9.55 -21.95 -0.28
CA ARG A 933 -10.10 -23.10 0.46
C ARG A 933 -10.24 -22.80 1.94
N ARG A 934 -9.18 -22.28 2.58
CA ARG A 934 -9.17 -21.97 4.01
C ARG A 934 -10.15 -20.85 4.35
N ARG A 935 -10.14 -19.77 3.59
CA ARG A 935 -11.04 -18.62 3.74
C ARG A 935 -12.51 -19.01 3.53
N HIS A 936 -12.80 -19.84 2.54
CA HIS A 936 -14.11 -20.43 2.33
C HIS A 936 -14.56 -21.26 3.53
N ALA A 937 -13.70 -22.16 4.04
CA ALA A 937 -14.03 -22.99 5.20
C ALA A 937 -14.32 -22.15 6.46
N LEU A 938 -13.53 -21.11 6.72
CA LEU A 938 -13.72 -20.20 7.86
C LEU A 938 -15.03 -19.42 7.75
N LEU A 939 -15.28 -18.79 6.59
CA LEU A 939 -16.50 -18.03 6.36
C LEU A 939 -17.74 -18.95 6.45
N LEU A 940 -17.67 -20.13 5.85
CA LEU A 940 -18.77 -21.09 5.87
C LEU A 940 -19.06 -21.61 7.29
N ALA A 941 -18.03 -21.93 8.07
CA ALA A 941 -18.19 -22.34 9.46
C ALA A 941 -18.89 -21.25 10.29
N ALA A 942 -18.46 -19.99 10.17
CA ALA A 942 -19.09 -18.87 10.85
C ALA A 942 -20.56 -18.66 10.40
N VAL A 943 -20.85 -18.82 9.11
CA VAL A 943 -22.22 -18.74 8.57
C VAL A 943 -23.08 -19.87 9.12
N CYS A 944 -22.54 -21.09 9.22
CA CYS A 944 -23.24 -22.22 9.80
C CYS A 944 -23.59 -21.99 11.27
N GLU A 945 -22.62 -21.54 12.04
CA GLU A 945 -22.76 -21.29 13.47
C GLU A 945 -23.76 -20.15 13.76
N HIS A 946 -23.68 -19.05 13.01
CA HIS A 946 -24.40 -17.82 13.39
C HIS A 946 -25.66 -17.54 12.56
N LEU A 947 -25.79 -18.11 11.35
CA LEU A 947 -26.91 -17.85 10.45
C LEU A 947 -27.71 -19.13 10.12
N VAL A 948 -27.07 -20.25 9.77
CA VAL A 948 -27.79 -21.49 9.41
C VAL A 948 -28.49 -22.08 10.63
N GLY A 949 -27.75 -22.38 11.69
CA GLY A 949 -28.31 -22.96 12.91
C GLY A 949 -29.36 -22.05 13.58
N PRO A 950 -29.03 -20.78 13.89
CA PRO A 950 -29.94 -19.90 14.62
C PRO A 950 -31.07 -19.28 13.79
N LEU A 951 -30.86 -19.03 12.49
CA LEU A 951 -31.80 -18.24 11.65
C LEU A 951 -32.35 -19.05 10.46
N GLY A 952 -32.02 -20.33 10.34
CA GLY A 952 -32.52 -21.19 9.25
C GLY A 952 -32.00 -20.82 7.86
N ALA A 953 -30.89 -20.08 7.78
CA ALA A 953 -30.29 -19.69 6.50
C ALA A 953 -29.88 -20.92 5.67
N ARG A 954 -29.96 -20.82 4.34
CA ARG A 954 -29.43 -21.79 3.39
C ARG A 954 -28.25 -21.20 2.65
N VAL A 955 -27.29 -22.02 2.25
CA VAL A 955 -26.08 -21.59 1.56
C VAL A 955 -25.89 -22.32 0.25
N SER A 956 -25.16 -21.73 -0.69
CA SER A 956 -24.80 -22.37 -1.95
C SER A 956 -24.01 -23.66 -1.74
N GLU A 957 -24.47 -24.75 -2.36
CA GLU A 957 -23.91 -26.10 -2.20
C GLU A 957 -22.69 -26.35 -3.10
N ALA A 958 -21.82 -27.25 -2.64
CA ALA A 958 -20.71 -27.75 -3.46
C ALA A 958 -21.20 -28.69 -4.56
N VAL A 959 -20.50 -28.69 -5.68
CA VAL A 959 -20.85 -29.51 -6.85
C VAL A 959 -20.37 -30.93 -6.64
N ARG A 960 -21.27 -31.91 -6.70
CA ARG A 960 -20.91 -33.34 -6.67
C ARG A 960 -20.34 -33.75 -8.02
N THR A 961 -19.12 -34.27 -8.04
CA THR A 961 -18.56 -34.90 -9.24
C THR A 961 -19.05 -36.35 -9.34
N PRO A 962 -19.50 -36.82 -10.53
CA PRO A 962 -19.78 -38.22 -10.73
C PRO A 962 -18.48 -39.04 -10.65
N SER A 963 -18.54 -40.22 -10.03
CA SER A 963 -17.45 -41.23 -10.02
C SER A 963 -16.93 -41.66 -11.41
N SER A 964 -17.59 -41.26 -12.50
CA SER A 964 -17.17 -41.46 -13.89
C SER A 964 -16.36 -40.29 -14.49
N SER A 965 -16.05 -39.24 -13.72
CA SER A 965 -15.27 -38.10 -14.20
C SER A 965 -13.78 -38.45 -14.30
N PRO A 966 -13.09 -38.19 -15.44
CA PRO A 966 -11.65 -38.46 -15.60
C PRO A 966 -10.76 -37.65 -14.66
N SER A 967 -11.32 -36.62 -13.99
CA SER A 967 -10.61 -35.71 -13.09
C SER A 967 -10.45 -36.23 -11.66
N VAL A 968 -11.14 -37.33 -11.29
CA VAL A 968 -11.13 -37.91 -9.94
C VAL A 968 -11.06 -39.44 -10.02
N SER A 969 -10.03 -40.05 -9.42
CA SER A 969 -9.93 -41.51 -9.28
C SER A 969 -10.43 -41.94 -7.89
N GLY A 970 -11.60 -42.56 -7.81
CA GLY A 970 -12.18 -43.11 -6.57
C GLY A 970 -13.08 -42.14 -5.80
N GLU A 971 -14.23 -42.66 -5.36
CA GLU A 971 -15.36 -42.06 -4.61
C GLU A 971 -15.90 -40.70 -5.10
N ASP A 972 -17.16 -40.40 -4.78
CA ASP A 972 -17.81 -39.15 -5.18
C ASP A 972 -17.15 -37.98 -4.43
N LEU A 973 -16.65 -36.98 -5.17
CA LEU A 973 -15.95 -35.82 -4.62
C LEU A 973 -16.82 -34.57 -4.75
N PHE A 974 -16.93 -33.78 -3.68
CA PHE A 974 -17.60 -32.48 -3.75
C PHE A 974 -16.58 -31.38 -4.02
N VAL A 975 -16.92 -30.43 -4.90
CA VAL A 975 -16.01 -29.37 -5.34
C VAL A 975 -16.66 -28.01 -5.18
N TYR A 976 -15.92 -27.08 -4.59
CA TYR A 976 -16.28 -25.67 -4.46
C TYR A 976 -15.24 -24.79 -5.16
N GLY A 977 -15.61 -23.55 -5.49
CA GLY A 977 -14.72 -22.62 -6.15
C GLY A 977 -15.25 -21.19 -6.19
N GLY A 978 -14.54 -20.32 -6.89
CA GLY A 978 -14.88 -18.90 -6.98
C GLY A 978 -14.51 -18.10 -5.73
N TYR A 979 -15.21 -16.98 -5.50
CA TYR A 979 -14.92 -16.00 -4.44
C TYR A 979 -16.03 -15.83 -3.41
N PHE A 980 -17.21 -16.39 -3.67
CA PHE A 980 -18.44 -15.97 -3.03
C PHE A 980 -19.20 -17.12 -2.40
N LEU A 981 -19.96 -16.77 -1.35
CA LEU A 981 -20.96 -17.61 -0.73
C LEU A 981 -22.31 -16.89 -0.85
N TRP A 982 -23.30 -17.57 -1.43
CA TRP A 982 -24.68 -17.09 -1.50
C TRP A 982 -25.46 -17.63 -0.31
N ILE A 983 -26.23 -16.76 0.33
CA ILE A 983 -27.00 -17.09 1.54
C ILE A 983 -28.44 -16.68 1.30
N SER A 984 -29.39 -17.59 1.53
CA SER A 984 -30.82 -17.36 1.34
C SER A 984 -31.58 -17.62 2.65
N PHE A 985 -32.48 -16.72 3.04
CA PHE A 985 -33.31 -16.90 4.23
C PHE A 985 -34.74 -17.33 3.86
N PRO A 986 -35.33 -18.34 4.55
CA PRO A 986 -36.72 -18.75 4.34
C PRO A 986 -37.71 -17.60 4.54
N GLU A 987 -38.86 -17.63 3.85
CA GLU A 987 -39.88 -16.58 3.97
C GLU A 987 -40.45 -16.43 5.39
N ASP A 988 -40.56 -17.55 6.11
CA ASP A 988 -41.07 -17.66 7.47
C ASP A 988 -39.99 -17.45 8.55
N SER A 989 -38.74 -17.21 8.18
CA SER A 989 -37.62 -17.02 9.14
C SER A 989 -37.72 -15.75 10.00
N GLY A 990 -38.61 -14.81 9.64
CA GLY A 990 -38.70 -13.49 10.28
C GLY A 990 -37.53 -12.55 9.95
N VAL A 991 -36.53 -12.98 9.17
CA VAL A 991 -35.39 -12.14 8.78
C VAL A 991 -35.87 -11.00 7.86
N PRO A 992 -35.50 -9.74 8.15
CA PRO A 992 -35.86 -8.59 7.31
C PRO A 992 -35.29 -8.67 5.88
N PRO A 993 -35.84 -7.89 4.93
CA PRO A 993 -35.30 -7.83 3.57
C PRO A 993 -33.81 -7.49 3.54
N ALA A 994 -33.05 -8.16 2.66
CA ALA A 994 -31.60 -8.09 2.54
C ALA A 994 -31.06 -6.67 2.34
N ARG A 995 -31.83 -5.79 1.67
CA ARG A 995 -31.47 -4.38 1.51
C ARG A 995 -31.46 -3.64 2.85
N ALA A 996 -32.51 -3.82 3.66
CA ALA A 996 -32.60 -3.23 4.99
C ALA A 996 -31.50 -3.78 5.90
N VAL A 997 -31.22 -5.10 5.83
CA VAL A 997 -30.11 -5.71 6.56
C VAL A 997 -28.78 -5.08 6.17
N ALA A 998 -28.49 -4.95 4.87
CA ALA A 998 -27.23 -4.36 4.41
C ALA A 998 -27.06 -2.89 4.81
N GLU A 999 -28.13 -2.09 4.74
CA GLU A 999 -28.15 -0.70 5.18
C GLU A 999 -27.89 -0.61 6.70
N ARG A 1000 -28.53 -1.48 7.49
CA ARG A 1000 -28.36 -1.53 8.96
C ARG A 1000 -26.95 -2.02 9.36
N CYS A 1001 -26.40 -3.02 8.67
CA CYS A 1001 -25.03 -3.48 8.87
C CYS A 1001 -24.00 -2.36 8.66
N LEU A 1002 -24.18 -1.54 7.62
CA LEU A 1002 -23.29 -0.42 7.37
C LEU A 1002 -23.44 0.65 8.47
N ALA A 1003 -24.67 0.98 8.84
CA ALA A 1003 -24.96 2.05 9.79
C ALA A 1003 -24.53 1.71 11.22
N GLU A 1004 -24.72 0.47 11.67
CA GLU A 1004 -24.54 0.08 13.08
C GLU A 1004 -23.22 -0.62 13.38
N GLU A 1005 -22.70 -1.39 12.42
CA GLU A 1005 -21.56 -2.30 12.65
C GLU A 1005 -20.39 -1.98 11.71
N ASN A 1006 -20.49 -0.90 10.92
CA ASN A 1006 -19.54 -0.53 9.87
C ASN A 1006 -19.21 -1.74 8.95
N LEU A 1007 -20.21 -2.56 8.65
CA LEU A 1007 -20.07 -3.80 7.89
C LEU A 1007 -20.73 -3.67 6.52
N VAL A 1008 -19.97 -3.92 5.45
CA VAL A 1008 -20.48 -3.90 4.07
C VAL A 1008 -20.75 -5.32 3.59
N VAL A 1009 -22.02 -5.65 3.33
CA VAL A 1009 -22.46 -6.92 2.74
C VAL A 1009 -23.12 -6.72 1.38
N GLY A 1010 -23.14 -7.77 0.54
CA GLY A 1010 -23.83 -7.74 -0.74
C GLY A 1010 -25.30 -8.12 -0.58
N ALA A 1011 -26.22 -7.16 -0.70
CA ALA A 1011 -27.66 -7.44 -0.72
C ALA A 1011 -28.08 -8.11 -2.04
N GLY A 1012 -28.91 -9.15 -1.98
CA GLY A 1012 -29.42 -9.91 -3.11
C GLY A 1012 -30.02 -9.06 -4.24
N PRO A 1013 -30.84 -8.03 -3.97
CA PRO A 1013 -31.41 -7.17 -5.01
C PRO A 1013 -30.38 -6.45 -5.88
N ARG A 1014 -29.13 -6.29 -5.40
CA ARG A 1014 -28.04 -5.73 -6.20
C ARG A 1014 -27.67 -6.64 -7.39
N PHE A 1015 -27.98 -7.93 -7.33
CA PHE A 1015 -27.63 -8.93 -8.34
C PHE A 1015 -28.81 -9.29 -9.25
N GLU A 1016 -29.92 -8.55 -9.16
CA GLU A 1016 -31.03 -8.63 -10.10
C GLU A 1016 -30.64 -8.01 -11.44
N VAL A 1017 -31.35 -8.40 -12.51
CA VAL A 1017 -31.09 -7.87 -13.85
C VAL A 1017 -31.71 -6.48 -13.96
N HIS A 1018 -30.87 -5.47 -14.17
CA HIS A 1018 -31.34 -4.08 -14.18
C HIS A 1018 -32.40 -3.83 -15.26
N GLY A 1019 -33.54 -3.28 -14.85
CA GLY A 1019 -34.70 -3.04 -15.71
C GLY A 1019 -35.62 -4.25 -15.94
N ASP A 1020 -35.37 -5.37 -15.25
CA ASP A 1020 -36.25 -6.56 -15.23
C ASP A 1020 -36.31 -7.20 -13.83
N GLU A 1021 -36.13 -6.39 -12.77
CA GLU A 1021 -36.06 -6.83 -11.36
C GLU A 1021 -37.33 -7.54 -10.89
N ALA A 1022 -38.48 -7.18 -11.48
CA ALA A 1022 -39.75 -7.79 -11.12
C ALA A 1022 -39.87 -9.26 -11.57
N ALA A 1023 -39.06 -9.72 -12.53
CA ALA A 1023 -39.15 -11.07 -13.08
C ALA A 1023 -38.53 -12.12 -12.15
N VAL A 1024 -37.40 -11.80 -11.51
CA VAL A 1024 -36.71 -12.68 -10.56
C VAL A 1024 -36.15 -11.82 -9.42
N ARG A 1025 -36.59 -12.08 -8.19
CA ARG A 1025 -36.24 -11.28 -7.01
C ARG A 1025 -35.38 -12.05 -6.02
N PHE A 1026 -34.50 -11.32 -5.33
CA PHE A 1026 -33.58 -11.85 -4.32
C PHE A 1026 -33.64 -11.06 -3.01
N GLU A 1027 -34.86 -10.66 -2.61
CA GLU A 1027 -35.09 -9.80 -1.44
C GLU A 1027 -34.63 -10.41 -0.11
N ARG A 1028 -34.38 -11.72 -0.05
CA ARG A 1028 -33.96 -12.45 1.15
C ARG A 1028 -32.60 -13.12 1.00
N ASP A 1029 -31.81 -12.66 0.04
CA ASP A 1029 -30.53 -13.24 -0.25
C ASP A 1029 -29.37 -12.28 0.05
N LEU A 1030 -28.24 -12.81 0.46
CA LEU A 1030 -26.99 -12.10 0.68
C LEU A 1030 -25.86 -12.80 -0.04
N ARG A 1031 -24.88 -12.02 -0.50
CA ARG A 1031 -23.62 -12.53 -1.04
C ARG A 1031 -22.44 -12.04 -0.22
N LEU A 1032 -21.67 -12.97 0.32
CA LEU A 1032 -20.44 -12.69 1.07
C LEU A 1032 -19.21 -13.07 0.24
N CYS A 1033 -18.15 -12.26 0.30
CA CYS A 1033 -16.86 -12.53 -0.35
C CYS A 1033 -15.86 -13.02 0.67
N PHE A 1034 -15.25 -14.19 0.42
CA PHE A 1034 -14.14 -14.71 1.22
C PHE A 1034 -12.76 -14.37 0.63
N ALA A 1035 -12.69 -13.75 -0.54
CA ALA A 1035 -11.42 -13.48 -1.23
C ALA A 1035 -10.72 -12.19 -0.79
N TRP A 1036 -11.44 -11.20 -0.27
CA TRP A 1036 -10.94 -9.84 -0.02
C TRP A 1036 -10.40 -9.64 1.41
N GLU A 1037 -11.24 -9.82 2.43
CA GLU A 1037 -10.87 -9.56 3.83
C GLU A 1037 -9.92 -10.63 4.37
N ASP A 1038 -9.16 -10.30 5.42
CA ASP A 1038 -8.32 -11.26 6.13
C ASP A 1038 -9.14 -12.29 6.90
N GLU A 1039 -8.55 -13.46 7.18
CA GLU A 1039 -9.24 -14.62 7.76
C GLU A 1039 -10.01 -14.31 9.04
N ALA A 1040 -9.45 -13.51 9.95
CA ALA A 1040 -10.12 -13.12 11.20
C ALA A 1040 -11.34 -12.21 10.94
N ALA A 1041 -11.23 -11.27 9.99
CA ALA A 1041 -12.30 -10.34 9.67
C ALA A 1041 -13.48 -11.02 8.94
N LEU A 1042 -13.25 -12.18 8.30
CA LEU A 1042 -14.33 -12.98 7.72
C LEU A 1042 -15.28 -13.53 8.80
N VAL A 1043 -14.72 -14.10 9.87
CA VAL A 1043 -15.50 -14.66 10.99
C VAL A 1043 -16.23 -13.54 11.72
N GLU A 1044 -15.50 -12.49 12.11
CA GLU A 1044 -16.05 -11.32 12.78
C GLU A 1044 -17.17 -10.65 11.95
N GLY A 1045 -16.99 -10.52 10.64
CA GLY A 1045 -18.00 -9.93 9.77
C GLY A 1045 -19.31 -10.71 9.75
N VAL A 1046 -19.27 -12.05 9.87
CA VAL A 1046 -20.48 -12.89 9.97
C VAL A 1046 -21.13 -12.76 11.34
N GLU A 1047 -20.34 -12.66 12.42
CA GLU A 1047 -20.85 -12.41 13.77
C GLU A 1047 -21.60 -11.07 13.84
N ARG A 1048 -21.02 -10.01 13.28
CA ARG A 1048 -21.65 -8.68 13.20
C ARG A 1048 -22.94 -8.72 12.37
N LEU A 1049 -22.94 -9.41 11.22
CA LEU A 1049 -24.13 -9.63 10.41
C LEU A 1049 -25.24 -10.32 11.21
N ALA A 1050 -24.93 -11.41 11.90
CA ALA A 1050 -25.90 -12.15 12.71
C ALA A 1050 -26.46 -11.29 13.85
N ARG A 1051 -25.61 -10.47 14.49
CA ARG A 1051 -26.01 -9.54 15.55
C ARG A 1051 -27.01 -8.49 15.06
N VAL A 1052 -26.81 -7.95 13.85
CA VAL A 1052 -27.74 -7.00 13.23
C VAL A 1052 -29.06 -7.67 12.90
N ILE A 1053 -29.04 -8.84 12.25
CA ILE A 1053 -30.27 -9.55 11.89
C ILE A 1053 -31.11 -9.87 13.13
N ARG A 1054 -30.49 -10.40 14.20
CA ARG A 1054 -31.20 -10.70 15.46
C ARG A 1054 -31.83 -9.46 16.08
N ARG A 1055 -31.10 -8.34 16.17
CA ARG A 1055 -31.65 -7.08 16.68
C ARG A 1055 -32.85 -6.61 15.88
N MET A 1056 -32.78 -6.65 14.55
CA MET A 1056 -33.90 -6.24 13.71
C MET A 1056 -35.11 -7.17 13.87
N MET A 1057 -34.90 -8.47 14.12
CA MET A 1057 -35.98 -9.42 14.42
C MET A 1057 -36.63 -9.14 15.77
N ASP A 1058 -35.84 -8.83 16.80
CA ASP A 1058 -36.34 -8.49 18.14
C ASP A 1058 -37.14 -7.16 18.13
N GLU A 1059 -36.69 -6.16 17.37
CA GLU A 1059 -37.41 -4.90 17.13
C GLU A 1059 -38.76 -5.13 16.43
N GLY A 1060 -38.79 -6.02 15.43
CA GLY A 1060 -40.01 -6.40 14.72
C GLY A 1060 -41.02 -7.17 15.58
N ALA A 1061 -40.54 -8.00 16.52
CA ALA A 1061 -41.40 -8.72 17.47
C ALA A 1061 -41.99 -7.79 18.55
N GLY A 1062 -41.28 -6.72 18.91
CA GLY A 1062 -41.75 -5.69 19.85
C GLY A 1062 -42.82 -4.75 19.29
N ALA A 1063 -42.83 -4.51 17.98
CA ALA A 1063 -43.83 -3.67 17.30
C ALA A 1063 -45.19 -4.37 17.06
N GLY A 1064 -45.33 -5.65 17.43
CA GLY A 1064 -46.58 -6.39 17.38
C GLY A 1064 -47.58 -6.07 18.51
N ALA A 1065 -47.18 -5.24 19.47
CA ALA A 1065 -48.06 -4.68 20.49
C ALA A 1065 -48.15 -3.17 20.26
N GLU A 1066 -49.35 -2.69 19.92
CA GLU A 1066 -49.70 -1.28 19.62
C GLU A 1066 -49.41 -0.82 18.19
N VAL A 1067 -50.35 -1.12 17.29
CA VAL A 1067 -50.61 -0.25 16.14
C VAL A 1067 -52.09 0.11 16.12
N ALA A 1068 -52.38 1.30 16.65
CA ALA A 1068 -53.54 2.07 16.26
C ALA A 1068 -53.24 2.73 14.90
N ASP A 1069 -54.18 2.56 14.00
CA ASP A 1069 -54.22 3.01 12.60
C ASP A 1069 -53.91 4.51 12.43
N PRO A 1070 -52.99 4.91 11.52
CA PRO A 1070 -52.97 6.26 10.99
C PRO A 1070 -53.26 6.29 9.48
N THR A 1071 -54.24 7.14 9.18
CA THR A 1071 -54.72 7.59 7.86
C THR A 1071 -53.64 8.01 6.86
N PRO A 1072 -53.91 7.89 5.53
CA PRO A 1072 -52.95 8.11 4.46
C PRO A 1072 -52.72 9.61 4.18
N GLY A 1073 -51.45 10.02 4.13
CA GLY A 1073 -51.04 11.38 3.73
C GLY A 1073 -49.58 11.46 3.28
N ASP A 1074 -49.42 11.76 1.99
CA ASP A 1074 -48.29 12.40 1.31
C ASP A 1074 -46.94 11.65 1.15
N VAL A 1075 -46.87 10.94 0.02
CA VAL A 1075 -45.65 10.57 -0.70
C VAL A 1075 -45.15 11.78 -1.50
N GLY A 1076 -43.92 12.22 -1.26
CA GLY A 1076 -43.32 13.34 -1.99
C GLY A 1076 -41.80 13.44 -1.91
N GLN A 1077 -41.13 12.71 -2.81
CA GLN A 1077 -39.87 13.06 -3.50
C GLN A 1077 -38.59 13.33 -2.68
N MET A 1078 -37.59 12.46 -2.82
CA MET A 1078 -36.19 12.86 -3.11
C MET A 1078 -35.54 11.77 -3.99
N LYS A 1079 -34.96 12.21 -5.10
CA LYS A 1079 -34.23 11.43 -6.12
C LYS A 1079 -32.80 11.15 -5.69
#